data_AF-A0A336L4K4-F1
#
_entry.id   AF-A0A336L4K4-F1
#
_cell.length_a   1.000
_cell.length_b   1.000
_cell.length_c   1.000
_cell.angle_alpha   90.00
_cell.angle_beta   90.00
_cell.angle_gamma   90.00
#
_symmetry.space_group_name_H-M   'P 1'
#
loop_
_entity.id
_entity.type
_entity.pdbx_description
1 polymer ?
#
loop_
_entity_poly.entity_id
_entity_poly.type
_entity_poly.pdbx_seq_one_letter_code
_entity_poly.pdbx_strand_id
1 'polypeptide(L)'
;MELISEEVVTNYNKQSIDWELCKLRWKKPPNTPLGEDYNFTGVCLPAQYKDFAKDIRKFEIRSDDIFVLGYPKSGTTWTQEMVWLLNNDCDFKKAKKVSQMYRFPLLEVLAILPSQLNSQDLFNELSHLPSPRHFKSHLPISMLPEQLWTVKPKIIHITRNPKDAAISLFHHYKHMHGYLGTKEEFLNLYLEGNVFYGPFTTTINEFMQLKNEPYIHFINYEDMRKDLRSVIRSTAKFLEKSVTDSQVELLFSHLQVDAMRNNPSCNQDDLVFLSTSLFNSPNPDFTFIRKAKVDAFKDEMSDDIQGKFDEAIIQNIAALNLKTGQLTNKVYLPIWEKIDDTRNKCKDDPSWHKVSYTPNCSLSPDKDRRFCVLSERYKVYMDFIKNYDVREDDVWITTYPKSGTTWTQEMVWMINNDYQFELAQKQPLSSRSPTLRKIISTQTEVNQTTKDIFVTMDATSEFSPPFHIKNHLPAGLLPHKIWTVKPKIIYVARNPKDAAISFYHYYKYVYKYEGTKEEFLSLFLDGLTEFGLQTSHILDFWNLRNESNILFLTYEEMKRDLRDVIYRVVNFMGKSINEEQLSALEKHLHIDSMRENVSVINIKNATPEQLEILMKRQKEFFRRGEAGSHKDEMSPEFSRKFDELIKRELTDKVRLCLSVDQRRPFFFLFRFLLPA
;
A
#
# COMPACT_ATOMS: atom_id res chain seq x y z
N MET A 1 -16.05 25.07 23.55
CA MET A 1 -16.71 24.04 24.39
C MET A 1 -18.20 23.93 24.04
N GLU A 2 -18.55 23.41 22.86
CA GLU A 2 -19.96 23.27 22.45
C GLU A 2 -20.16 21.87 21.88
N LEU A 3 -21.12 21.12 22.43
CA LEU A 3 -21.60 19.87 21.85
C LEU A 3 -22.37 20.23 20.58
N ILE A 4 -21.92 19.72 19.44
CA ILE A 4 -22.53 19.99 18.13
C ILE A 4 -23.71 19.04 17.90
N SER A 5 -23.54 17.76 18.21
CA SER A 5 -24.60 16.76 18.07
C SER A 5 -24.35 15.57 18.98
N GLU A 6 -25.44 14.93 19.36
CA GLU A 6 -25.47 13.60 19.96
C GLU A 6 -26.41 12.71 19.15
N GLU A 7 -25.97 11.47 18.91
CA GLU A 7 -26.75 10.44 18.24
C GLU A 7 -26.66 9.19 19.09
N VAL A 8 -27.80 8.74 19.64
CA VAL A 8 -27.87 7.47 20.37
C VAL A 8 -27.62 6.34 19.39
N VAL A 9 -26.69 5.46 19.71
CA VAL A 9 -26.34 4.33 18.87
C VAL A 9 -27.39 3.22 19.09
N THR A 10 -28.53 3.32 18.40
CA THR A 10 -29.70 2.44 18.59
C THR A 10 -29.51 1.08 17.89
N ASN A 11 -29.03 0.06 18.62
CA ASN A 11 -29.25 -1.39 18.36
C ASN A 11 -28.47 -2.37 19.29
N TYR A 12 -27.90 -1.91 20.42
CA TYR A 12 -26.70 -2.60 20.96
C TYR A 12 -26.74 -3.04 22.42
N ASN A 13 -27.89 -3.50 22.92
CA ASN A 13 -27.98 -4.18 24.22
C ASN A 13 -27.52 -5.65 24.15
N LYS A 14 -26.22 -5.83 23.87
CA LYS A 14 -25.50 -7.11 24.02
C LYS A 14 -24.37 -6.99 25.04
N GLN A 15 -24.48 -6.09 26.02
CA GLN A 15 -23.56 -6.00 27.15
C GLN A 15 -24.32 -6.39 28.43
N SER A 16 -23.60 -6.83 29.46
CA SER A 16 -24.21 -7.13 30.76
C SER A 16 -24.70 -5.87 31.50
N ILE A 17 -24.20 -4.70 31.12
CA ILE A 17 -24.66 -3.38 31.58
C ILE A 17 -25.09 -2.55 30.37
N ASP A 18 -26.23 -1.87 30.48
CA ASP A 18 -26.75 -0.95 29.47
C ASP A 18 -25.95 0.36 29.49
N TRP A 19 -24.84 0.37 28.77
CA TRP A 19 -24.14 1.61 28.45
C TRP A 19 -24.88 2.28 27.30
N GLU A 20 -25.67 3.31 27.61
CA GLU A 20 -26.23 4.17 26.57
C GLU A 20 -25.07 4.81 25.79
N LEU A 21 -24.77 4.25 24.63
CA LEU A 21 -23.70 4.69 23.76
C LEU A 21 -24.20 5.82 22.88
N CYS A 22 -23.47 6.93 22.89
CA CYS A 22 -23.74 8.10 22.08
C CYS A 22 -22.55 8.38 21.16
N LYS A 23 -22.83 8.66 19.89
CA LYS A 23 -21.87 9.28 18.98
C LYS A 23 -21.87 10.78 19.27
N LEU A 24 -20.83 11.23 19.97
CA LEU A 24 -20.71 12.60 20.47
C LEU A 24 -19.81 13.41 19.56
N ARG A 25 -20.33 14.52 19.01
CA ARG A 25 -19.58 15.46 18.18
C ARG A 25 -19.40 16.77 18.92
N TRP A 26 -18.15 17.14 19.22
CA TRP A 26 -17.83 18.40 19.87
C TRP A 26 -17.16 19.37 18.92
N LYS A 27 -17.36 20.66 19.19
CA LYS A 27 -16.64 21.73 18.51
C LYS A 27 -15.15 21.62 18.79
N LYS A 28 -14.38 21.64 17.71
CA LYS A 28 -12.93 21.74 17.69
C LYS A 28 -12.46 22.82 18.70
N PRO A 29 -11.46 22.53 19.54
CA PRO A 29 -10.95 23.48 20.50
C PRO A 29 -10.39 24.73 19.80
N PRO A 30 -10.44 25.90 20.47
CA PRO A 30 -9.73 27.06 19.97
C PRO A 30 -8.23 26.75 19.87
N ASN A 31 -7.55 27.35 18.89
CA ASN A 31 -6.11 27.23 18.70
C ASN A 31 -5.59 25.82 18.38
N THR A 32 -6.44 24.85 18.02
CA THR A 32 -5.89 23.56 17.57
C THR A 32 -5.24 23.72 16.20
N PRO A 33 -4.09 23.05 15.97
CA PRO A 33 -3.37 23.08 14.70
C PRO A 33 -4.07 22.33 13.55
N LEU A 34 -5.30 21.84 13.74
CA LEU A 34 -6.09 21.31 12.63
C LEU A 34 -6.56 22.46 11.71
N GLY A 35 -6.81 22.20 10.43
CA GLY A 35 -7.34 23.22 9.51
C GLY A 35 -8.72 23.76 9.93
N GLU A 36 -9.11 24.93 9.41
CA GLU A 36 -10.46 25.50 9.62
C GLU A 36 -11.55 24.60 9.04
N ASP A 37 -11.25 23.91 7.93
CA ASP A 37 -12.14 22.96 7.26
C ASP A 37 -12.18 21.56 7.93
N TYR A 38 -11.53 21.38 9.08
CA TYR A 38 -11.52 20.09 9.77
C TYR A 38 -12.92 19.76 10.31
N ASN A 39 -13.59 18.82 9.65
CA ASN A 39 -14.88 18.30 10.08
C ASN A 39 -14.73 17.07 10.99
N PHE A 40 -14.78 17.29 12.31
CA PHE A 40 -14.90 16.21 13.30
C PHE A 40 -16.24 15.51 13.16
N THR A 41 -16.24 14.21 12.90
CA THR A 41 -17.47 13.41 12.64
C THR A 41 -18.09 12.80 13.89
N GLY A 42 -17.52 13.07 15.06
CA GLY A 42 -17.94 12.49 16.34
C GLY A 42 -17.27 11.17 16.66
N VAL A 43 -17.30 10.81 17.94
CA VAL A 43 -16.77 9.55 18.47
C VAL A 43 -17.79 8.91 19.41
N CYS A 44 -17.86 7.58 19.42
CA CYS A 44 -18.76 6.80 20.25
C CYS A 44 -18.21 6.66 21.67
N LEU A 45 -18.96 7.19 22.64
CA LEU A 45 -18.65 7.14 24.08
C LEU A 45 -19.93 6.89 24.88
N PRO A 46 -19.81 6.41 26.13
CA PRO A 46 -20.94 6.39 27.05
C PRO A 46 -21.54 7.79 27.25
N ALA A 47 -22.87 7.87 27.35
CA ALA A 47 -23.59 9.13 27.53
C ALA A 47 -23.10 9.93 28.75
N GLN A 48 -22.65 9.23 29.80
CA GLN A 48 -22.09 9.79 31.03
C GLN A 48 -20.85 10.67 30.79
N TYR A 49 -20.15 10.51 29.66
CA TYR A 49 -19.04 11.39 29.30
C TYR A 49 -19.45 12.88 29.28
N LYS A 50 -20.70 13.17 28.91
CA LYS A 50 -21.23 14.54 28.85
C LYS A 50 -21.18 15.25 30.20
N ASP A 51 -21.29 14.51 31.29
CA ASP A 51 -21.39 15.07 32.65
C ASP A 51 -20.08 15.72 33.11
N PHE A 52 -18.95 15.30 32.53
CA PHE A 52 -17.61 15.76 32.95
C PHE A 52 -16.70 16.17 31.79
N ALA A 53 -17.19 16.16 30.54
CA ALA A 53 -16.46 16.62 29.36
C ALA A 53 -15.90 18.04 29.54
N LYS A 54 -16.63 18.91 30.24
CA LYS A 54 -16.23 20.29 30.53
C LYS A 54 -14.99 20.35 31.43
N ASP A 55 -14.89 19.46 32.41
CA ASP A 55 -13.78 19.44 33.36
C ASP A 55 -12.49 18.97 32.68
N ILE A 56 -12.57 17.95 31.81
CA ILE A 56 -11.45 17.55 30.94
C ILE A 56 -11.00 18.72 30.08
N ARG A 57 -11.93 19.38 29.37
CA ARG A 57 -11.58 20.45 28.42
C ARG A 57 -10.91 21.65 29.11
N LYS A 58 -11.33 21.95 30.35
CA LYS A 58 -10.80 23.06 31.15
C LYS A 58 -9.59 22.70 31.99
N PHE A 59 -9.19 21.44 32.01
CA PHE A 59 -8.08 20.98 32.83
C PHE A 59 -6.80 21.77 32.50
N GLU A 60 -6.16 22.32 33.53
CA GLU A 60 -4.96 23.14 33.40
C GLU A 60 -3.75 22.26 33.09
N ILE A 61 -3.03 22.64 32.03
CA ILE A 61 -1.87 21.91 31.50
C ILE A 61 -0.59 22.62 31.90
N ARG A 62 0.37 21.85 32.42
CA ARG A 62 1.73 22.30 32.73
C ARG A 62 2.64 22.00 31.55
N SER A 63 3.68 22.81 31.36
CA SER A 63 4.64 22.64 30.26
C SER A 63 5.42 21.33 30.33
N ASP A 64 5.57 20.76 31.53
CA ASP A 64 6.28 19.51 31.77
C ASP A 64 5.36 18.27 31.89
N ASP A 65 4.06 18.43 31.63
CA ASP A 65 3.15 17.29 31.51
C ASP A 65 3.53 16.41 30.31
N ILE A 66 3.22 15.12 30.43
CA ILE A 66 3.43 14.14 29.37
C ILE A 66 2.14 13.36 29.11
N PHE A 67 1.70 13.35 27.86
CA PHE A 67 0.49 12.64 27.44
C PHE A 67 0.84 11.42 26.60
N VAL A 68 0.27 10.26 26.96
CA VAL A 68 0.29 9.05 26.13
C VAL A 68 -1.10 8.82 25.57
N LEU A 69 -1.23 9.05 24.27
CA LEU A 69 -2.48 9.05 23.54
C LEU A 69 -2.51 7.94 22.49
N GLY A 70 -3.69 7.52 22.07
CA GLY A 70 -3.86 6.60 20.95
C GLY A 70 -5.18 5.86 21.04
N TYR A 71 -5.57 5.21 19.95
CA TYR A 71 -6.77 4.37 19.97
C TYR A 71 -6.63 3.22 20.98
N PRO A 72 -7.71 2.78 21.66
CA PRO A 72 -7.65 1.67 22.60
C PRO A 72 -6.97 0.43 22.00
N LYS A 73 -6.23 -0.28 22.86
CA LYS A 73 -5.55 -1.54 22.51
C LYS A 73 -4.45 -1.42 21.45
N SER A 74 -3.93 -0.21 21.24
CA SER A 74 -2.78 0.05 20.36
C SER A 74 -1.41 -0.04 21.06
N GLY A 75 -1.35 -0.38 22.36
CA GLY A 75 -0.08 -0.53 23.10
C GLY A 75 0.14 0.50 24.22
N THR A 76 -0.89 1.24 24.64
CA THR A 76 -0.76 2.28 25.68
C THR A 76 -0.10 1.80 26.97
N THR A 77 -0.43 0.62 27.50
CA THR A 77 0.20 0.07 28.72
C THR A 77 1.70 -0.12 28.58
N TRP A 78 2.14 -0.54 27.39
CA TRP A 78 3.55 -0.74 27.08
C TRP A 78 4.30 0.59 27.04
N THR A 79 3.73 1.57 26.33
CA THR A 79 4.32 2.91 26.19
C THR A 79 4.31 3.69 27.51
N GLN A 80 3.23 3.62 28.30
CA GLN A 80 3.16 4.26 29.61
C GLN A 80 4.30 3.79 30.53
N GLU A 81 4.56 2.48 30.57
CA GLU A 81 5.64 1.94 31.40
C GLU A 81 7.02 2.42 30.96
N MET A 82 7.28 2.40 29.66
CA MET A 82 8.51 2.90 29.07
C MET A 82 8.73 4.39 29.38
N VAL A 83 7.71 5.22 29.15
CA VAL A 83 7.77 6.67 29.36
C VAL A 83 7.95 7.00 30.83
N TRP A 84 7.23 6.31 31.72
CA TRP A 84 7.36 6.55 33.16
C TRP A 84 8.78 6.27 33.65
N LEU A 85 9.34 5.12 33.26
CA LEU A 85 10.69 4.71 33.67
C LEU A 85 11.75 5.64 33.08
N LEU A 86 11.65 6.01 31.81
CA LEU A 86 12.56 6.98 31.19
C LEU A 86 12.54 8.32 31.92
N ASN A 87 11.37 8.77 32.37
CA ASN A 87 11.24 10.05 33.06
C ASN A 87 11.62 10.02 34.55
N ASN A 88 11.70 8.83 35.14
CA ASN A 88 12.11 8.58 36.53
C ASN A 88 13.45 7.82 36.57
N ASP A 89 14.38 8.13 35.67
CA ASP A 89 15.77 7.66 35.67
C ASP A 89 15.92 6.12 35.75
N CYS A 90 15.00 5.39 35.13
CA CYS A 90 14.90 3.94 35.17
C CYS A 90 14.75 3.36 36.61
N ASP A 91 14.01 4.04 37.49
CA ASP A 91 13.70 3.54 38.83
C ASP A 91 12.63 2.43 38.81
N PHE A 92 13.08 1.21 38.48
CA PHE A 92 12.25 0.01 38.47
C PHE A 92 11.66 -0.34 39.85
N LYS A 93 12.34 0.03 40.94
CA LYS A 93 11.87 -0.26 42.31
C LYS A 93 10.64 0.57 42.62
N LYS A 94 10.64 1.85 42.25
CA LYS A 94 9.49 2.74 42.41
C LYS A 94 8.36 2.37 41.47
N ALA A 95 8.66 2.03 40.21
CA ALA A 95 7.66 1.57 39.24
C ALA A 95 6.87 0.34 39.74
N LYS A 96 7.56 -0.60 40.42
CA LYS A 96 6.94 -1.81 40.98
C LYS A 96 6.01 -1.54 42.17
N LYS A 97 6.23 -0.45 42.92
CA LYS A 97 5.46 -0.13 44.14
C LYS A 97 4.13 0.55 43.88
N VAL A 98 4.00 1.26 42.75
CA VAL A 98 2.82 2.06 42.43
C VAL A 98 2.20 1.53 41.14
N SER A 99 0.92 1.15 41.20
CA SER A 99 0.20 0.67 40.02
C SER A 99 0.23 1.72 38.89
N GLN A 100 0.34 1.25 37.66
CA GLN A 100 0.40 2.09 36.46
C GLN A 100 -0.80 3.04 36.37
N MET A 101 -1.99 2.65 36.86
CA MET A 101 -3.18 3.52 36.84
C MET A 101 -3.03 4.80 37.66
N TYR A 102 -2.23 4.78 38.73
CA TYR A 102 -1.93 5.97 39.54
C TYR A 102 -0.73 6.75 39.00
N ARG A 103 0.18 6.05 38.30
CA ARG A 103 1.31 6.68 37.61
C ARG A 103 0.90 7.39 36.33
N PHE A 104 -0.16 6.92 35.67
CA PHE A 104 -0.75 7.47 34.45
C PHE A 104 -2.28 7.44 34.58
N PRO A 105 -2.89 8.44 35.24
CA PRO A 105 -4.33 8.56 35.30
C PRO A 105 -4.96 8.67 33.91
N LEU A 106 -6.07 7.95 33.71
CA LEU A 106 -6.90 8.05 32.51
C LEU A 106 -7.87 9.21 32.65
N LEU A 107 -7.80 10.20 31.76
CA LEU A 107 -8.62 11.43 31.88
C LEU A 107 -10.12 11.16 31.87
N GLU A 108 -10.57 10.23 31.03
CA GLU A 108 -11.97 9.88 30.84
C GLU A 108 -12.43 8.67 31.66
N VAL A 109 -11.73 8.34 32.76
CA VAL A 109 -12.02 7.15 33.57
C VAL A 109 -13.48 7.08 34.04
N LEU A 110 -14.09 8.21 34.38
CA LEU A 110 -15.47 8.29 34.87
C LEU A 110 -16.53 7.93 33.80
N ALA A 111 -16.19 7.93 32.51
CA ALA A 111 -17.12 7.49 31.46
C ALA A 111 -17.10 5.98 31.30
N ILE A 112 -15.99 5.32 31.60
CA ILE A 112 -15.78 3.91 31.25
C ILE A 112 -15.79 2.97 32.45
N LEU A 113 -15.83 3.52 33.67
CA LEU A 113 -15.97 2.78 34.91
C LEU A 113 -17.04 3.44 35.79
N PRO A 114 -18.01 2.68 36.31
CA PRO A 114 -18.93 3.18 37.32
C PRO A 114 -18.15 3.64 38.55
N SER A 115 -18.33 4.90 38.97
CA SER A 115 -17.64 5.47 40.11
C SER A 115 -18.57 6.35 40.94
N GLN A 116 -18.35 6.37 42.26
CA GLN A 116 -19.00 7.31 43.18
C GLN A 116 -18.25 8.65 43.27
N LEU A 117 -17.06 8.74 42.66
CA LEU A 117 -16.30 9.99 42.56
C LEU A 117 -16.97 10.92 41.55
N ASN A 118 -17.23 12.16 41.94
CA ASN A 118 -17.62 13.21 41.00
C ASN A 118 -16.38 13.73 40.24
N SER A 119 -16.61 14.35 39.09
CA SER A 119 -15.53 14.84 38.23
C SER A 119 -14.70 15.96 38.86
N GLN A 120 -15.32 16.85 39.61
CA GLN A 120 -14.64 17.98 40.22
C GLN A 120 -13.57 17.54 41.21
N ASP A 121 -13.87 16.53 42.03
CA ASP A 121 -12.92 15.95 42.98
C ASP A 121 -11.76 15.26 42.25
N LEU A 122 -12.05 14.48 41.21
CA LEU A 122 -11.01 13.84 40.40
C LEU A 122 -10.05 14.86 39.78
N PHE A 123 -10.56 15.87 39.06
CA PHE A 123 -9.69 16.86 38.43
C PHE A 123 -8.97 17.75 39.45
N ASN A 124 -9.56 17.96 40.63
CA ASN A 124 -8.88 18.60 41.75
C ASN A 124 -7.68 17.74 42.22
N GLU A 125 -7.84 16.44 42.42
CA GLU A 125 -6.72 15.54 42.76
C GLU A 125 -5.62 15.54 41.69
N LEU A 126 -6.00 15.44 40.41
CA LEU A 126 -5.05 15.49 39.29
C LEU A 126 -4.28 16.81 39.21
N SER A 127 -4.88 17.91 39.65
CA SER A 127 -4.22 19.22 39.73
C SER A 127 -3.16 19.31 40.83
N HIS A 128 -3.22 18.46 41.86
CA HIS A 128 -2.27 18.41 42.98
C HIS A 128 -1.14 17.40 42.78
N LEU A 129 -1.17 16.60 41.71
CA LEU A 129 -0.09 15.65 41.40
C LEU A 129 1.25 16.38 41.22
N PRO A 130 2.36 15.80 41.72
CA PRO A 130 3.68 16.38 41.52
C PRO A 130 4.07 16.37 40.04
N SER A 131 4.75 17.44 39.63
CA SER A 131 5.33 17.55 38.29
C SER A 131 6.61 16.71 38.16
N PRO A 132 6.93 16.16 36.97
CA PRO A 132 6.10 16.14 35.76
C PRO A 132 4.95 15.15 35.89
N ARG A 133 3.74 15.56 35.48
CA ARG A 133 2.55 14.69 35.51
C ARG A 133 2.46 13.86 34.23
N HIS A 134 1.90 12.67 34.35
CA HIS A 134 1.73 11.75 33.24
C HIS A 134 0.26 11.42 33.07
N PHE A 135 -0.27 11.56 31.86
CA PHE A 135 -1.68 11.29 31.58
C PHE A 135 -1.83 10.32 30.41
N LYS A 136 -2.88 9.51 30.48
CA LYS A 136 -3.33 8.68 29.37
C LYS A 136 -4.70 9.16 28.93
N SER A 137 -4.96 9.10 27.61
CA SER A 137 -6.30 9.24 27.08
C SER A 137 -6.44 8.54 25.72
N HIS A 138 -7.65 8.13 25.41
CA HIS A 138 -8.07 7.59 24.12
C HIS A 138 -8.98 8.57 23.36
N LEU A 139 -9.20 9.77 23.91
CA LEU A 139 -10.07 10.78 23.33
C LEU A 139 -9.48 11.42 22.05
N PRO A 140 -10.34 11.85 21.11
CA PRO A 140 -9.93 12.68 19.98
C PRO A 140 -9.53 14.09 20.42
N ILE A 141 -8.81 14.80 19.55
CA ILE A 141 -8.33 16.17 19.74
C ILE A 141 -9.46 17.11 20.20
N SER A 142 -10.67 16.92 19.67
CA SER A 142 -11.81 17.77 20.01
C SER A 142 -12.30 17.66 21.46
N MET A 143 -11.86 16.63 22.16
CA MET A 143 -12.31 16.24 23.50
C MET A 143 -11.20 16.28 24.55
N LEU A 144 -9.97 16.57 24.14
CA LEU A 144 -8.83 16.76 25.04
C LEU A 144 -8.80 18.17 25.67
N PRO A 145 -7.99 18.40 26.72
CA PRO A 145 -7.81 19.73 27.32
C PRO A 145 -7.41 20.79 26.28
N GLU A 146 -8.06 21.95 26.29
CA GLU A 146 -7.84 22.99 25.27
C GLU A 146 -6.41 23.56 25.35
N GLN A 147 -5.84 23.60 26.56
CA GLN A 147 -4.49 24.12 26.78
C GLN A 147 -3.38 23.24 26.18
N LEU A 148 -3.65 21.97 25.76
CA LEU A 148 -2.65 21.16 25.05
C LEU A 148 -2.12 21.86 23.80
N TRP A 149 -2.95 22.67 23.14
CA TRP A 149 -2.62 23.30 21.85
C TRP A 149 -1.91 24.64 22.01
N THR A 150 -1.98 25.24 23.20
CA THR A 150 -1.29 26.51 23.52
C THR A 150 -0.01 26.27 24.31
N VAL A 151 -0.06 25.40 25.33
CA VAL A 151 1.10 25.01 26.17
C VAL A 151 2.04 24.08 25.41
N LYS A 152 1.50 23.21 24.55
CA LYS A 152 2.26 22.24 23.74
C LYS A 152 3.19 21.34 24.58
N PRO A 153 2.66 20.63 25.59
CA PRO A 153 3.45 19.64 26.35
C PRO A 153 3.86 18.47 25.44
N LYS A 154 4.73 17.59 25.94
CA LYS A 154 5.14 16.39 25.19
C LYS A 154 3.98 15.41 25.07
N ILE A 155 3.62 15.07 23.83
CA ILE A 155 2.57 14.11 23.50
C ILE A 155 3.20 12.92 22.76
N ILE A 156 2.88 11.70 23.20
CA ILE A 156 3.28 10.47 22.53
C ILE A 156 2.00 9.80 22.02
N HIS A 157 1.82 9.75 20.71
CA HIS A 157 0.65 9.16 20.07
C HIS A 157 0.99 7.77 19.52
N ILE A 158 0.16 6.78 19.85
CA ILE A 158 0.39 5.38 19.51
C ILE A 158 -0.56 4.92 18.42
N THR A 159 0.01 4.25 17.43
CA THR A 159 -0.69 3.64 16.29
C THR A 159 -0.46 2.13 16.28
N ARG A 160 -1.43 1.40 15.74
CA ARG A 160 -1.38 -0.06 15.57
C ARG A 160 -2.20 -0.43 14.35
N ASN A 161 -1.90 -1.57 13.73
CA ASN A 161 -2.77 -2.17 12.72
C ASN A 161 -4.21 -2.27 13.26
N PRO A 162 -5.19 -1.63 12.60
CA PRO A 162 -6.56 -1.56 13.12
C PRO A 162 -7.26 -2.93 13.17
N LYS A 163 -6.84 -3.92 12.38
CA LYS A 163 -7.35 -5.30 12.46
C LYS A 163 -6.92 -5.97 13.76
N ASP A 164 -5.64 -5.83 14.13
CA ASP A 164 -5.13 -6.34 15.41
C ASP A 164 -5.71 -5.58 16.61
N ALA A 165 -5.88 -4.26 16.48
CA ALA A 165 -6.52 -3.44 17.50
C ALA A 165 -7.98 -3.87 17.71
N ALA A 166 -8.73 -4.13 16.63
CA ALA A 166 -10.12 -4.61 16.70
C ALA A 166 -10.25 -5.97 17.40
N ILE A 167 -9.39 -6.94 17.05
CA ILE A 167 -9.36 -8.24 17.75
C ILE A 167 -9.01 -8.06 19.22
N SER A 168 -8.03 -7.22 19.53
CA SER A 168 -7.68 -6.95 20.91
C SER A 168 -8.77 -6.21 21.68
N LEU A 169 -9.55 -5.36 21.01
CA LEU A 169 -10.68 -4.64 21.60
C LEU A 169 -11.87 -5.56 21.81
N PHE A 170 -12.14 -6.50 20.90
CA PHE A 170 -13.14 -7.55 21.10
C PHE A 170 -12.91 -8.32 22.40
N HIS A 171 -11.70 -8.85 22.60
CA HIS A 171 -11.37 -9.58 23.83
C HIS A 171 -11.48 -8.69 25.07
N HIS A 172 -11.10 -7.41 24.95
CA HIS A 172 -11.28 -6.45 26.02
C HIS A 172 -12.76 -6.22 26.35
N TYR A 173 -13.62 -6.05 25.35
CA TYR A 173 -15.07 -5.94 25.51
C TYR A 173 -15.69 -7.19 26.13
N LYS A 174 -15.28 -8.36 25.62
CA LYS A 174 -15.78 -9.65 26.07
C LYS A 174 -15.55 -9.85 27.56
N HIS A 175 -14.39 -9.43 28.07
CA HIS A 175 -13.96 -9.76 29.43
C HIS A 175 -14.00 -8.57 30.41
N MET A 176 -13.87 -7.34 29.95
CA MET A 176 -13.87 -6.14 30.81
C MET A 176 -15.20 -5.41 30.85
N HIS A 177 -16.08 -5.61 29.86
CA HIS A 177 -17.37 -4.93 29.73
C HIS A 177 -18.54 -5.91 29.53
N GLY A 178 -18.30 -7.22 29.65
CA GLY A 178 -19.35 -8.25 29.59
C GLY A 178 -20.10 -8.32 28.26
N TYR A 179 -19.42 -8.12 27.13
CA TYR A 179 -20.04 -8.24 25.82
C TYR A 179 -20.52 -9.69 25.55
N LEU A 180 -21.78 -9.85 25.18
CA LEU A 180 -22.48 -11.12 24.98
C LEU A 180 -22.55 -11.53 23.51
N GLY A 181 -22.37 -10.60 22.56
CA GLY A 181 -22.41 -10.89 21.13
C GLY A 181 -21.23 -11.73 20.63
N THR A 182 -21.32 -12.13 19.36
CA THR A 182 -20.24 -12.88 18.70
C THR A 182 -19.09 -11.95 18.30
N LYS A 183 -17.92 -12.53 18.02
CA LYS A 183 -16.76 -11.79 17.52
C LYS A 183 -17.06 -11.09 16.19
N GLU A 184 -17.74 -11.79 15.28
CA GLU A 184 -18.05 -11.26 13.96
C GLU A 184 -19.01 -10.07 14.04
N GLU A 185 -20.04 -10.17 14.89
CA GLU A 185 -20.92 -9.04 15.19
C GLU A 185 -20.14 -7.84 15.73
N PHE A 186 -19.23 -8.07 16.69
CA PHE A 186 -18.39 -7.01 17.24
C PHE A 186 -17.51 -6.34 16.16
N LEU A 187 -16.93 -7.14 15.26
CA LEU A 187 -16.06 -6.62 14.20
C LEU A 187 -16.83 -5.79 13.18
N ASN A 188 -18.08 -6.15 12.87
CA ASN A 188 -18.96 -5.31 12.06
C ASN A 188 -19.26 -3.98 12.78
N LEU A 189 -19.52 -4.02 14.09
CA LEU A 189 -19.71 -2.79 14.88
C LEU A 189 -18.48 -1.89 14.90
N TYR A 190 -17.32 -2.50 15.01
CA TYR A 190 -16.06 -1.78 14.94
C TYR A 190 -15.90 -1.04 13.61
N LEU A 191 -16.27 -1.68 12.49
CA LEU A 191 -16.24 -1.09 11.14
C LEU A 191 -17.24 0.04 10.97
N GLU A 192 -18.44 -0.09 11.53
CA GLU A 192 -19.47 0.95 11.56
C GLU A 192 -19.09 2.14 12.47
N GLY A 193 -18.08 1.95 13.33
CA GLY A 193 -17.67 2.92 14.34
C GLY A 193 -18.56 2.93 15.58
N ASN A 194 -19.39 1.91 15.77
CA ASN A 194 -20.38 1.76 16.84
C ASN A 194 -19.81 1.05 18.09
N VAL A 195 -18.54 1.30 18.41
CA VAL A 195 -17.83 0.80 19.61
C VAL A 195 -17.15 1.98 20.32
N PHE A 196 -16.66 1.79 21.55
CA PHE A 196 -15.97 2.81 22.32
C PHE A 196 -14.82 3.39 21.49
N TYR A 197 -14.78 4.71 21.46
CA TYR A 197 -13.80 5.50 20.71
C TYR A 197 -13.92 5.36 19.18
N GLY A 198 -14.91 4.65 18.66
CA GLY A 198 -15.19 4.49 17.24
C GLY A 198 -15.77 5.76 16.60
N PRO A 199 -15.56 6.02 15.29
CA PRO A 199 -14.81 5.22 14.33
C PRO A 199 -13.31 5.15 14.65
N PHE A 200 -12.69 3.98 14.43
CA PHE A 200 -11.28 3.72 14.79
C PHE A 200 -10.27 4.63 14.11
N THR A 201 -10.70 5.27 13.03
CA THR A 201 -9.92 6.18 12.20
C THR A 201 -9.82 7.57 12.81
N THR A 202 -10.75 7.95 13.68
CA THR A 202 -10.93 9.35 14.14
C THR A 202 -9.67 9.91 14.79
N THR A 203 -9.20 9.29 15.87
CA THR A 203 -8.03 9.77 16.62
C THR A 203 -6.76 9.70 15.78
N ILE A 204 -6.56 8.61 15.04
CA ILE A 204 -5.41 8.43 14.15
C ILE A 204 -5.37 9.55 13.11
N ASN A 205 -6.49 9.84 12.45
CA ASN A 205 -6.58 10.84 11.40
C ASN A 205 -6.28 12.26 11.89
N GLU A 206 -6.76 12.60 13.08
CA GLU A 206 -6.51 13.88 13.72
C GLU A 206 -5.03 14.06 14.05
N PHE A 207 -4.43 13.10 14.75
CA PHE A 207 -3.03 13.19 15.15
C PHE A 207 -2.08 13.10 13.94
N MET A 208 -2.43 12.35 12.89
CA MET A 208 -1.61 12.24 11.68
C MET A 208 -1.43 13.58 10.96
N GLN A 209 -2.36 14.53 11.11
CA GLN A 209 -2.19 15.90 10.61
C GLN A 209 -1.11 16.66 11.39
N LEU A 210 -0.85 16.27 12.63
CA LEU A 210 0.10 16.91 13.55
C LEU A 210 1.43 16.14 13.66
N LYS A 211 1.67 15.14 12.81
CA LYS A 211 2.85 14.25 12.91
C LYS A 211 4.20 14.94 12.80
N ASN A 212 4.24 16.17 12.27
CA ASN A 212 5.46 16.94 12.12
C ASN A 212 5.64 17.97 13.25
N GLU A 213 4.68 18.09 14.18
CA GLU A 213 4.80 18.97 15.32
C GLU A 213 5.90 18.47 16.27
N PRO A 214 6.84 19.33 16.70
CA PRO A 214 8.02 18.90 17.45
C PRO A 214 7.70 18.38 18.86
N TYR A 215 6.51 18.72 19.39
CA TYR A 215 6.03 18.26 20.70
C TYR A 215 5.19 16.97 20.60
N ILE A 216 5.12 16.34 19.42
CA ILE A 216 4.38 15.09 19.20
C ILE A 216 5.32 14.00 18.69
N HIS A 217 5.34 12.85 19.38
CA HIS A 217 6.10 11.67 19.00
C HIS A 217 5.17 10.52 18.64
N PHE A 218 5.39 9.91 17.47
CA PHE A 218 4.64 8.74 17.04
C PHE A 218 5.37 7.45 17.38
N ILE A 219 4.63 6.49 17.93
CA ILE A 219 5.10 5.12 18.17
C ILE A 219 4.13 4.15 17.51
N ASN A 220 4.64 3.31 16.61
CA ASN A 220 3.87 2.18 16.08
C ASN A 220 4.06 0.97 16.99
N TYR A 221 2.97 0.26 17.29
CA TYR A 221 2.99 -0.99 18.02
C TYR A 221 3.90 -2.04 17.35
N GLU A 222 3.84 -2.09 16.03
CA GLU A 222 4.62 -3.02 15.21
C GLU A 222 6.13 -2.72 15.31
N ASP A 223 6.52 -1.45 15.41
CA ASP A 223 7.92 -1.05 15.61
C ASP A 223 8.42 -1.43 17.01
N MET A 224 7.58 -1.30 18.05
CA MET A 224 7.92 -1.80 19.40
C MET A 224 8.16 -3.32 19.39
N ARG A 225 7.42 -4.08 18.57
CA ARG A 225 7.63 -5.52 18.42
C ARG A 225 8.85 -5.87 17.60
N LYS A 226 9.17 -5.08 16.57
CA LYS A 226 10.27 -5.31 15.65
C LYS A 226 11.62 -4.92 16.26
N ASP A 227 11.72 -3.74 16.86
CA ASP A 227 12.96 -3.21 17.44
C ASP A 227 12.66 -2.27 18.61
N LEU A 228 12.33 -2.87 19.76
CA LEU A 228 12.05 -2.14 20.99
C LEU A 228 13.24 -1.27 21.44
N ARG A 229 14.49 -1.69 21.18
CA ARG A 229 15.69 -0.94 21.60
C ARG A 229 15.80 0.40 20.88
N SER A 230 15.49 0.41 19.58
CA SER A 230 15.42 1.64 18.79
C SER A 230 14.29 2.54 19.28
N VAL A 231 13.10 1.98 19.55
CA VAL A 231 11.95 2.75 20.07
C VAL A 231 12.24 3.35 21.45
N ILE A 232 12.91 2.62 22.35
CA ILE A 232 13.35 3.16 23.65
C ILE A 232 14.27 4.37 23.44
N ARG A 233 15.25 4.27 22.54
CA ARG A 233 16.19 5.37 22.26
C ARG A 233 15.50 6.58 21.63
N SER A 234 14.60 6.37 20.67
CA SER A 234 13.84 7.45 20.04
C SER A 234 12.95 8.16 21.05
N THR A 235 12.29 7.40 21.94
CA THR A 235 11.42 7.95 22.98
C THR A 235 12.22 8.69 24.04
N ALA A 236 13.37 8.16 24.47
CA ALA A 236 14.28 8.85 25.38
C ALA A 236 14.78 10.18 24.79
N LYS A 237 15.17 10.17 23.51
CA LYS A 237 15.57 11.38 22.78
C LYS A 237 14.45 12.42 22.76
N PHE A 238 13.22 12.02 22.44
CA PHE A 238 12.05 12.90 22.45
C PHE A 238 11.75 13.46 23.84
N LEU A 239 11.89 12.63 24.87
CA LEU A 239 11.76 13.05 26.28
C LEU A 239 12.95 13.88 26.78
N GLU A 240 13.98 14.10 25.98
CA GLU A 240 15.24 14.76 26.35
C GLU A 240 15.93 14.09 27.54
N LYS A 241 15.93 12.75 27.54
CA LYS A 241 16.59 11.91 28.53
C LYS A 241 17.79 11.20 27.92
N SER A 242 18.92 11.23 28.62
CA SER A 242 20.09 10.42 28.29
C SER A 242 19.90 9.00 28.80
N VAL A 243 20.07 8.02 27.93
CA VAL A 243 20.06 6.59 28.30
C VAL A 243 21.36 5.93 27.86
N THR A 244 21.97 5.20 28.77
CA THR A 244 23.12 4.32 28.47
C THR A 244 22.64 3.03 27.82
N ASP A 245 23.52 2.32 27.10
CA ASP A 245 23.16 1.03 26.51
C ASP A 245 22.70 0.03 27.58
N SER A 246 23.33 0.03 28.76
CA SER A 246 22.91 -0.80 29.89
C SER A 246 21.48 -0.49 30.37
N GLN A 247 21.12 0.80 30.49
CA GLN A 247 19.74 1.18 30.82
C GLN A 247 18.75 0.77 29.73
N VAL A 248 19.13 0.86 28.45
CA VAL A 248 18.25 0.40 27.37
C VAL A 248 18.06 -1.11 27.42
N GLU A 249 19.10 -1.90 27.73
CA GLU A 249 18.94 -3.34 27.90
C GLU A 249 18.06 -3.69 29.10
N LEU A 250 18.20 -2.99 30.23
CA LEU A 250 17.34 -3.17 31.40
C LEU A 250 15.87 -2.85 31.08
N LEU A 251 15.62 -1.73 30.40
CA LEU A 251 14.29 -1.37 29.91
C LEU A 251 13.76 -2.41 28.94
N PHE A 252 14.57 -2.85 27.97
CA PHE A 252 14.19 -3.87 26.99
C PHE A 252 13.74 -5.15 27.69
N SER A 253 14.46 -5.62 28.70
CA SER A 253 14.11 -6.82 29.48
C SER A 253 12.83 -6.62 30.28
N HIS A 254 12.67 -5.49 30.98
CA HIS A 254 11.48 -5.18 31.79
C HIS A 254 10.21 -5.05 30.94
N LEU A 255 10.36 -4.46 29.75
CA LEU A 255 9.27 -4.19 28.82
C LEU A 255 8.95 -5.39 27.90
N GLN A 256 9.58 -6.55 28.10
CA GLN A 256 9.14 -7.77 27.44
C GLN A 256 7.73 -8.16 27.88
N VAL A 257 6.98 -8.76 26.95
CA VAL A 257 5.56 -9.09 27.14
C VAL A 257 5.35 -9.96 28.38
N ASP A 258 6.15 -11.02 28.54
CA ASP A 258 6.00 -11.95 29.66
C ASP A 258 6.40 -11.29 30.99
N ALA A 259 7.44 -10.45 30.98
CA ALA A 259 7.85 -9.68 32.16
C ALA A 259 6.74 -8.72 32.61
N MET A 260 6.15 -7.97 31.66
CA MET A 260 5.05 -7.06 31.95
C MET A 260 3.77 -7.80 32.36
N ARG A 261 3.43 -8.93 31.73
CA ARG A 261 2.26 -9.75 32.08
C ARG A 261 2.33 -10.28 33.52
N ASN A 262 3.54 -10.63 33.97
CA ASN A 262 3.78 -11.13 35.32
C ASN A 262 4.07 -10.00 36.34
N ASN A 263 3.98 -8.73 35.94
CA ASN A 263 4.23 -7.59 36.82
C ASN A 263 2.91 -6.99 37.33
N PRO A 264 2.59 -7.14 38.64
CA PRO A 264 1.33 -6.64 39.22
C PRO A 264 1.13 -5.12 39.06
N SER A 265 2.22 -4.36 38.94
CA SER A 265 2.11 -2.91 38.73
C SER A 265 1.61 -2.52 37.33
N CYS A 266 1.62 -3.45 36.36
CA CYS A 266 1.34 -3.18 34.95
C CYS A 266 0.25 -4.06 34.35
N ASN A 267 0.07 -5.28 34.87
CA ASN A 267 -0.79 -6.31 34.27
C ASN A 267 -2.29 -6.05 34.43
N GLN A 268 -2.69 -5.11 35.29
CA GLN A 268 -4.09 -4.72 35.52
C GLN A 268 -4.98 -5.84 36.10
N ASP A 269 -4.41 -6.82 36.81
CA ASP A 269 -5.21 -7.94 37.35
C ASP A 269 -6.29 -7.47 38.33
N ASP A 270 -6.01 -6.45 39.16
CA ASP A 270 -7.01 -5.86 40.07
C ASP A 270 -8.20 -5.27 39.30
N LEU A 271 -7.93 -4.64 38.15
CA LEU A 271 -8.97 -4.09 37.28
C LEU A 271 -9.75 -5.19 36.57
N VAL A 272 -9.07 -6.26 36.12
CA VAL A 272 -9.73 -7.44 35.53
C VAL A 272 -10.64 -8.11 36.56
N PHE A 273 -10.19 -8.25 37.80
CA PHE A 273 -10.99 -8.78 38.91
C PHE A 273 -12.22 -7.91 39.16
N LEU A 274 -12.03 -6.58 39.32
CA LEU A 274 -13.13 -5.64 39.52
C LEU A 274 -14.15 -5.69 38.36
N SER A 275 -13.68 -5.68 37.12
CA SER A 275 -14.55 -5.80 35.93
C SER A 275 -15.29 -7.14 35.91
N THR A 276 -14.64 -8.24 36.25
CA THR A 276 -15.30 -9.56 36.30
C THR A 276 -16.46 -9.55 37.29
N SER A 277 -16.27 -8.93 38.46
CA SER A 277 -17.32 -8.77 39.47
C SER A 277 -18.45 -7.83 39.03
N LEU A 278 -18.12 -6.68 38.43
CA LEU A 278 -19.10 -5.67 38.01
C LEU A 278 -19.95 -6.12 36.82
N PHE A 279 -19.33 -6.77 35.83
CA PHE A 279 -19.96 -7.09 34.55
C PHE A 279 -20.38 -8.56 34.43
N ASN A 280 -20.27 -9.35 35.51
CA ASN A 280 -20.58 -10.78 35.55
C ASN A 280 -20.02 -11.55 34.33
N SER A 281 -18.73 -11.33 34.05
CA SER A 281 -18.04 -11.81 32.85
C SER A 281 -16.93 -12.80 33.20
N PRO A 282 -17.25 -13.99 33.72
CA PRO A 282 -16.26 -14.92 34.23
C PRO A 282 -15.44 -15.55 33.10
N ASN A 283 -14.22 -15.08 32.91
CA ASN A 283 -13.17 -15.88 32.30
C ASN A 283 -11.91 -15.81 33.19
N PRO A 284 -11.69 -16.81 34.07
CA PRO A 284 -10.55 -16.80 35.00
C PRO A 284 -9.21 -16.85 34.27
N ASP A 285 -9.18 -17.25 33.00
CA ASP A 285 -7.97 -17.35 32.18
C ASP A 285 -7.70 -16.07 31.36
N PHE A 286 -8.55 -15.05 31.46
CA PHE A 286 -8.31 -13.79 30.76
C PHE A 286 -7.20 -12.98 31.43
N THR A 287 -6.22 -12.59 30.63
CA THR A 287 -5.15 -11.68 31.03
C THR A 287 -5.23 -10.39 30.21
N PHE A 288 -5.10 -9.24 30.87
CA PHE A 288 -5.18 -7.93 30.19
C PHE A 288 -4.07 -7.77 29.14
N ILE A 289 -2.85 -8.23 29.46
CA ILE A 289 -1.72 -8.36 28.53
C ILE A 289 -1.79 -9.76 27.89
N ARG A 290 -2.51 -9.85 26.77
CA ARG A 290 -2.86 -11.11 26.10
C ARG A 290 -1.72 -11.72 25.27
N LYS A 291 -1.83 -11.78 23.94
CA LYS A 291 -0.85 -12.44 23.05
C LYS A 291 0.34 -11.56 22.65
N ALA A 292 0.14 -10.24 22.63
CA ALA A 292 1.11 -9.25 22.13
C ALA A 292 1.75 -9.55 20.76
N LYS A 293 1.04 -10.28 19.88
CA LYS A 293 1.48 -10.67 18.53
C LYS A 293 1.03 -9.62 17.48
N VAL A 294 1.86 -9.41 16.46
CA VAL A 294 1.52 -8.68 15.22
C VAL A 294 0.93 -9.67 14.23
N ASP A 295 -0.08 -9.25 13.49
CA ASP A 295 -0.86 -10.07 12.56
C ASP A 295 -1.62 -11.22 13.24
N ALA A 296 -1.97 -11.05 14.52
CA ALA A 296 -2.80 -12.02 15.24
C ALA A 296 -4.22 -12.06 14.67
N PHE A 297 -4.66 -11.02 13.97
CA PHE A 297 -5.93 -11.02 13.25
C PHE A 297 -6.03 -12.14 12.21
N LYS A 298 -4.92 -12.56 11.57
CA LYS A 298 -4.91 -13.65 10.59
C LYS A 298 -5.39 -14.98 11.17
N ASP A 299 -5.19 -15.17 12.48
CA ASP A 299 -5.59 -16.39 13.19
C ASP A 299 -7.04 -16.32 13.73
N GLU A 300 -7.62 -15.12 13.82
CA GLU A 300 -8.85 -14.87 14.60
C GLU A 300 -9.98 -14.17 13.84
N MET A 301 -9.71 -13.70 12.61
CA MET A 301 -10.60 -12.95 11.74
C MET A 301 -10.79 -13.70 10.42
N SER A 302 -12.05 -13.85 9.96
CA SER A 302 -12.33 -14.45 8.66
C SER A 302 -11.81 -13.60 7.51
N ASP A 303 -11.51 -14.21 6.37
CA ASP A 303 -11.02 -13.49 5.17
C ASP A 303 -12.02 -12.44 4.67
N ASP A 304 -13.34 -12.70 4.79
CA ASP A 304 -14.41 -11.74 4.47
C ASP A 304 -14.31 -10.46 5.33
N ILE A 305 -14.21 -10.61 6.66
CA ILE A 305 -14.08 -9.47 7.56
C ILE A 305 -12.73 -8.77 7.35
N GLN A 306 -11.66 -9.52 7.11
CA GLN A 306 -10.35 -8.94 6.76
C GLN A 306 -10.45 -8.06 5.52
N GLY A 307 -11.20 -8.48 4.49
CA GLY A 307 -11.47 -7.70 3.28
C GLY A 307 -12.22 -6.40 3.58
N LYS A 308 -13.29 -6.45 4.39
CA LYS A 308 -14.03 -5.23 4.81
C LYS A 308 -13.16 -4.25 5.58
N PHE A 309 -12.27 -4.75 6.43
CA PHE A 309 -11.27 -3.92 7.10
C PHE A 309 -10.30 -3.29 6.10
N ASP A 310 -9.81 -4.05 5.11
CA ASP A 310 -8.93 -3.49 4.08
C ASP A 310 -9.62 -2.37 3.31
N GLU A 311 -10.87 -2.58 2.87
CA GLU A 311 -11.68 -1.54 2.21
C GLU A 311 -11.84 -0.29 3.09
N ALA A 312 -12.23 -0.45 4.35
CA ALA A 312 -12.40 0.67 5.28
C ALA A 312 -11.09 1.44 5.55
N ILE A 313 -9.98 0.73 5.68
CA ILE A 313 -8.64 1.31 5.85
C ILE A 313 -8.24 2.10 4.60
N ILE A 314 -8.46 1.53 3.41
CA ILE A 314 -8.11 2.15 2.13
C ILE A 314 -8.94 3.42 1.91
N GLN A 315 -10.25 3.34 2.13
CA GLN A 315 -11.15 4.51 2.06
C GLN A 315 -10.70 5.62 3.01
N ASN A 316 -10.30 5.25 4.23
CA ASN A 316 -9.83 6.21 5.22
C ASN A 316 -8.50 6.87 4.82
N ILE A 317 -7.52 6.09 4.36
CA ILE A 317 -6.23 6.61 3.87
C ILE A 317 -6.47 7.56 2.69
N ALA A 318 -7.36 7.17 1.76
CA ALA A 318 -7.74 8.02 0.63
C ALA A 318 -8.35 9.36 1.10
N ALA A 319 -9.23 9.35 2.10
CA ALA A 319 -9.84 10.56 2.65
C ALA A 319 -8.82 11.49 3.32
N LEU A 320 -7.85 10.95 4.06
CA LEU A 320 -6.76 11.72 4.67
C LEU A 320 -5.88 12.43 3.63
N ASN A 321 -5.57 11.75 2.53
CA ASN A 321 -4.75 12.33 1.47
C ASN A 321 -5.48 13.43 0.69
N LEU A 322 -6.81 13.34 0.57
CA LEU A 322 -7.64 14.37 -0.05
C LEU A 322 -7.75 15.65 0.82
N LYS A 323 -7.88 15.50 2.14
CA LYS A 323 -8.11 16.63 3.06
C LYS A 323 -6.87 17.44 3.40
N THR A 324 -5.69 16.84 3.36
CA THR A 324 -4.50 17.52 3.89
C THR A 324 -3.97 18.62 3.00
N GLY A 325 -4.27 18.66 1.68
CA GLY A 325 -3.86 19.73 0.74
C GLY A 325 -2.34 20.03 0.62
N GLN A 326 -1.56 19.51 1.57
CA GLN A 326 -0.14 19.61 1.85
C GLN A 326 0.41 18.20 2.06
N LEU A 327 0.02 17.29 1.17
CA LEU A 327 0.88 16.20 0.73
C LEU A 327 1.01 16.23 -0.79
N THR A 328 1.03 17.43 -1.37
CA THR A 328 1.62 17.63 -2.70
C THR A 328 3.10 17.24 -2.60
N ASN A 329 3.43 16.09 -3.19
CA ASN A 329 4.74 15.42 -3.20
C ASN A 329 5.13 14.55 -1.99
N LYS A 330 4.21 13.76 -1.42
CA LYS A 330 4.61 12.41 -0.97
C LYS A 330 4.16 11.37 -1.98
N VAL A 331 4.98 11.27 -3.02
CA VAL A 331 5.50 9.99 -3.53
C VAL A 331 5.01 8.80 -2.71
N TYR A 332 4.09 8.01 -3.27
CA TYR A 332 3.95 6.63 -2.83
C TYR A 332 5.21 5.88 -3.25
N LEU A 333 6.05 5.55 -2.27
CA LEU A 333 7.23 4.74 -2.51
C LEU A 333 6.79 3.28 -2.66
N PRO A 334 7.28 2.56 -3.68
CA PRO A 334 7.10 1.12 -3.77
C PRO A 334 7.58 0.47 -2.47
N ILE A 335 6.72 -0.27 -1.78
CA ILE A 335 7.11 -1.06 -0.60
C ILE A 335 7.55 -2.43 -1.10
N TRP A 336 8.81 -2.76 -0.81
CA TRP A 336 9.46 -4.00 -1.21
C TRP A 336 9.30 -5.04 -0.10
N GLU A 337 8.41 -5.99 -0.32
CA GLU A 337 8.24 -7.15 0.55
C GLU A 337 8.95 -8.34 -0.10
N LYS A 338 9.91 -8.93 0.63
CA LYS A 338 10.56 -10.16 0.16
C LYS A 338 9.49 -11.24 0.01
N ILE A 339 9.50 -11.91 -1.13
CA ILE A 339 8.56 -12.99 -1.38
C ILE A 339 9.19 -14.28 -0.82
N ASP A 340 8.64 -14.82 0.28
CA ASP A 340 9.01 -16.14 0.84
C ASP A 340 8.35 -17.30 0.06
N ASP A 341 8.09 -17.12 -1.23
CA ASP A 341 7.38 -18.09 -2.06
C ASP A 341 8.31 -19.25 -2.45
N THR A 342 7.90 -20.46 -2.08
CA THR A 342 8.59 -21.73 -2.33
C THR A 342 8.50 -22.23 -3.78
N ARG A 343 7.98 -21.42 -4.71
CA ARG A 343 7.77 -21.78 -6.12
C ARG A 343 8.81 -21.24 -7.10
N ASN A 344 9.94 -20.69 -6.64
CA ASN A 344 10.96 -20.21 -7.57
C ASN A 344 11.85 -21.34 -8.09
N LYS A 345 11.62 -21.73 -9.35
CA LYS A 345 12.29 -22.83 -10.06
C LYS A 345 13.23 -22.33 -11.16
N CYS A 346 13.84 -21.16 -10.98
CA CYS A 346 14.81 -20.61 -11.94
C CYS A 346 16.24 -20.96 -11.51
N LYS A 347 17.11 -21.34 -12.47
CA LYS A 347 18.46 -21.88 -12.18
C LYS A 347 19.44 -20.87 -11.55
N ASP A 348 19.31 -19.58 -11.87
CA ASP A 348 20.24 -18.51 -11.46
C ASP A 348 19.47 -17.34 -10.79
N ASP A 349 18.53 -17.68 -9.92
CA ASP A 349 17.47 -16.79 -9.46
C ASP A 349 17.95 -15.50 -8.74
N PRO A 350 17.68 -14.30 -9.28
CA PRO A 350 17.79 -13.07 -8.51
C PRO A 350 16.62 -12.98 -7.52
N SER A 351 16.86 -12.56 -6.28
CA SER A 351 15.79 -12.49 -5.29
C SER A 351 14.61 -11.62 -5.76
N TRP A 352 13.39 -12.14 -5.69
CA TRP A 352 12.18 -11.45 -6.15
C TRP A 352 11.44 -10.80 -4.99
N HIS A 353 10.79 -9.69 -5.31
CA HIS A 353 10.10 -8.87 -4.33
C HIS A 353 8.73 -8.48 -4.82
N LYS A 354 7.77 -8.51 -3.90
CA LYS A 354 6.45 -7.95 -4.10
C LYS A 354 6.59 -6.47 -3.89
N VAL A 355 6.32 -5.74 -4.95
CA VAL A 355 6.39 -4.28 -4.99
C VAL A 355 4.99 -3.78 -5.01
N SER A 356 4.57 -3.23 -3.88
CA SER A 356 3.26 -2.62 -3.81
C SER A 356 3.28 -1.17 -4.25
N TYR A 357 2.31 -0.75 -5.05
CA TYR A 357 2.17 0.59 -5.56
C TYR A 357 0.70 1.00 -5.60
N THR A 358 0.47 2.31 -5.56
CA THR A 358 -0.87 2.86 -5.74
C THR A 358 -1.02 3.26 -7.21
N PRO A 359 -2.06 2.81 -7.92
CA PRO A 359 -2.40 3.37 -9.22
C PRO A 359 -2.57 4.89 -9.07
N ASN A 360 -2.07 5.69 -10.01
CA ASN A 360 -2.30 7.13 -9.94
C ASN A 360 -3.82 7.38 -9.95
N CYS A 361 -4.33 8.15 -8.98
CA CYS A 361 -5.75 8.30 -8.70
C CYS A 361 -6.56 8.95 -9.84
N SER A 362 -5.89 9.52 -10.84
CA SER A 362 -6.52 9.97 -12.10
C SER A 362 -6.70 8.83 -13.13
N LEU A 363 -6.04 7.69 -12.93
CA LEU A 363 -5.93 6.58 -13.89
C LEU A 363 -6.77 5.34 -13.51
N SER A 364 -7.14 5.20 -12.24
CA SER A 364 -8.06 4.15 -11.77
C SER A 364 -8.88 4.67 -10.58
N PRO A 365 -10.21 4.49 -10.56
CA PRO A 365 -11.02 4.80 -9.38
C PRO A 365 -10.83 3.77 -8.25
N ASP A 366 -10.22 2.63 -8.57
CA ASP A 366 -9.71 1.65 -7.63
C ASP A 366 -8.45 2.21 -6.96
N LYS A 367 -8.61 2.70 -5.71
CA LYS A 367 -7.55 3.28 -4.88
C LYS A 367 -6.78 2.21 -4.10
N ASP A 368 -7.05 0.93 -4.35
CA ASP A 368 -6.42 -0.16 -3.60
C ASP A 368 -4.95 -0.28 -3.96
N ARG A 369 -4.15 -0.62 -2.95
CA ARG A 369 -2.72 -0.87 -3.10
C ARG A 369 -2.53 -2.11 -3.96
N ARG A 370 -2.16 -1.91 -5.22
CA ARG A 370 -1.81 -3.00 -6.14
C ARG A 370 -0.40 -3.49 -5.86
N PHE A 371 -0.07 -4.65 -6.38
CA PHE A 371 1.29 -5.14 -6.35
C PHE A 371 1.70 -5.70 -7.71
N CYS A 372 3.00 -5.67 -7.95
CA CYS A 372 3.65 -6.45 -8.98
C CYS A 372 4.87 -7.15 -8.39
N VAL A 373 5.37 -8.16 -9.09
CA VAL A 373 6.63 -8.79 -8.72
C VAL A 373 7.75 -8.18 -9.54
N LEU A 374 8.81 -7.71 -8.87
CA LEU A 374 10.02 -7.19 -9.51
C LEU A 374 11.25 -7.86 -8.90
N SER A 375 12.28 -8.10 -9.71
CA SER A 375 13.55 -8.62 -9.21
C SER A 375 14.24 -7.56 -8.33
N GLU A 376 15.10 -7.99 -7.41
CA GLU A 376 15.88 -7.11 -6.52
C GLU A 376 16.68 -6.05 -7.28
N ARG A 377 17.07 -6.35 -8.52
CA ARG A 377 17.75 -5.42 -9.42
C ARG A 377 16.98 -4.12 -9.60
N TYR A 378 15.65 -4.16 -9.61
CA TYR A 378 14.82 -2.94 -9.75
C TYR A 378 14.94 -2.00 -8.56
N LYS A 379 15.29 -2.46 -7.36
CA LYS A 379 15.49 -1.59 -6.19
C LYS A 379 16.45 -0.45 -6.49
N VAL A 380 17.52 -0.74 -7.23
CA VAL A 380 18.56 0.23 -7.60
C VAL A 380 18.03 1.30 -8.55
N TYR A 381 17.07 0.95 -9.42
CA TYR A 381 16.57 1.85 -10.46
C TYR A 381 15.28 2.59 -10.06
N MET A 382 14.57 2.16 -9.01
CA MET A 382 13.24 2.72 -8.70
C MET A 382 13.24 4.21 -8.48
N ASP A 383 14.17 4.73 -7.67
CA ASP A 383 14.23 6.17 -7.40
C ASP A 383 14.57 6.97 -8.65
N PHE A 384 15.39 6.42 -9.54
CA PHE A 384 15.71 7.03 -10.83
C PHE A 384 14.54 6.97 -11.80
N ILE A 385 13.84 5.84 -11.91
CA ILE A 385 12.64 5.70 -12.75
C ILE A 385 11.61 6.74 -12.35
N LYS A 386 11.36 6.87 -11.05
CA LYS A 386 10.34 7.76 -10.51
C LYS A 386 10.61 9.24 -10.85
N ASN A 387 11.88 9.63 -10.76
CA ASN A 387 12.35 10.98 -11.00
C ASN A 387 12.88 11.19 -12.43
N TYR A 388 12.72 10.20 -13.32
CA TYR A 388 13.23 10.27 -14.68
C TYR A 388 12.65 11.50 -15.38
N ASP A 389 13.52 12.24 -16.06
CA ASP A 389 13.15 13.47 -16.73
C ASP A 389 12.48 13.15 -18.06
N VAL A 390 11.14 13.09 -18.03
CA VAL A 390 10.31 12.80 -19.19
C VAL A 390 10.28 14.00 -20.12
N ARG A 391 10.53 13.78 -21.41
CA ARG A 391 10.47 14.83 -22.44
C ARG A 391 9.19 14.69 -23.25
N GLU A 392 8.72 15.81 -23.77
CA GLU A 392 7.47 15.87 -24.56
C GLU A 392 7.59 15.13 -25.91
N ASP A 393 8.79 15.14 -26.48
CA ASP A 393 9.13 14.50 -27.75
C ASP A 393 9.43 13.00 -27.61
N ASP A 394 9.58 12.48 -26.38
CA ASP A 394 9.72 11.05 -26.13
C ASP A 394 8.46 10.29 -26.56
N VAL A 395 8.66 9.07 -27.06
CA VAL A 395 7.57 8.15 -27.42
C VAL A 395 7.69 6.88 -26.60
N TRP A 396 6.68 6.63 -25.78
CA TRP A 396 6.67 5.56 -24.80
C TRP A 396 5.91 4.35 -25.31
N ILE A 397 6.60 3.22 -25.47
CA ILE A 397 6.00 1.94 -25.84
C ILE A 397 5.83 1.11 -24.56
N THR A 398 4.62 1.07 -24.04
CA THR A 398 4.31 0.40 -22.77
C THR A 398 3.47 -0.82 -23.03
N THR A 399 3.93 -2.00 -22.62
CA THR A 399 3.14 -3.23 -22.79
C THR A 399 3.37 -4.14 -21.60
N TYR A 400 2.42 -5.00 -21.24
CA TYR A 400 2.78 -6.17 -20.44
C TYR A 400 3.71 -7.10 -21.27
N PRO A 401 4.65 -7.86 -20.67
CA PRO A 401 5.52 -8.74 -21.45
C PRO A 401 4.73 -9.66 -22.38
N LYS A 402 5.33 -9.94 -23.54
CA LYS A 402 4.76 -10.84 -24.57
C LYS A 402 3.42 -10.37 -25.16
N SER A 403 3.11 -9.06 -25.09
CA SER A 403 1.91 -8.45 -25.67
C SER A 403 2.14 -7.72 -27.00
N GLY A 404 3.22 -8.01 -27.74
CA GLY A 404 3.52 -7.35 -29.03
C GLY A 404 4.54 -6.21 -28.96
N THR A 405 5.34 -6.13 -27.89
CA THR A 405 6.34 -5.08 -27.67
C THR A 405 7.28 -4.91 -28.85
N THR A 406 7.96 -5.97 -29.28
CA THR A 406 8.95 -5.93 -30.35
C THR A 406 8.36 -5.43 -31.66
N TRP A 407 7.16 -5.91 -32.00
CA TRP A 407 6.42 -5.49 -33.19
C TRP A 407 6.11 -3.98 -33.16
N THR A 408 5.68 -3.50 -31.99
CA THR A 408 5.36 -2.08 -31.78
C THR A 408 6.61 -1.20 -31.82
N GLN A 409 7.71 -1.66 -31.21
CA GLN A 409 9.00 -0.94 -31.26
C GLN A 409 9.48 -0.75 -32.70
N GLU A 410 9.41 -1.79 -33.52
CA GLU A 410 9.80 -1.70 -34.93
C GLU A 410 8.91 -0.74 -35.71
N MET A 411 7.60 -0.90 -35.59
CA MET A 411 6.62 -0.05 -36.28
C MET A 411 6.81 1.43 -35.95
N VAL A 412 6.90 1.77 -34.67
CA VAL A 412 6.99 3.15 -34.19
C VAL A 412 8.33 3.78 -34.59
N TRP A 413 9.42 3.03 -34.48
CA TRP A 413 10.73 3.54 -34.90
C TRP A 413 10.76 3.82 -36.40
N MET A 414 10.23 2.92 -37.23
CA MET A 414 10.15 3.10 -38.69
C MET A 414 9.34 4.33 -39.06
N ILE A 415 8.16 4.52 -38.44
CA ILE A 415 7.30 5.67 -38.69
C ILE A 415 7.99 6.98 -38.30
N ASN A 416 8.74 7.01 -37.19
CA ASN A 416 9.38 8.24 -36.73
C ASN A 416 10.64 8.60 -37.54
N ASN A 417 11.30 7.60 -38.11
CA ASN A 417 12.52 7.75 -38.92
C ASN A 417 12.24 7.60 -40.42
N ASP A 418 11.07 8.06 -40.87
CA ASP A 418 10.68 8.19 -42.27
C ASP A 418 10.92 6.91 -43.11
N TYR A 419 10.62 5.75 -42.52
CA TYR A 419 10.67 4.43 -43.15
C TYR A 419 12.07 4.03 -43.66
N GLN A 420 13.13 4.43 -42.96
CA GLN A 420 14.51 4.07 -43.31
C GLN A 420 14.86 2.59 -42.99
N PHE A 421 14.37 1.67 -43.83
CA PHE A 421 14.55 0.23 -43.66
C PHE A 421 16.02 -0.21 -43.62
N GLU A 422 16.89 0.37 -44.46
CA GLU A 422 18.32 0.04 -44.47
C GLU A 422 19.03 0.46 -43.18
N LEU A 423 18.65 1.61 -42.61
CA LEU A 423 19.19 2.07 -41.34
C LEU A 423 18.75 1.14 -40.20
N ALA A 424 17.47 0.72 -40.21
CA ALA A 424 16.95 -0.22 -39.23
C ALA A 424 17.71 -1.55 -39.22
N GLN A 425 18.15 -2.04 -40.38
CA GLN A 425 18.95 -3.26 -40.49
C GLN A 425 20.37 -3.11 -39.92
N LYS A 426 20.93 -1.89 -40.01
CA LYS A 426 22.28 -1.57 -39.52
C LYS A 426 22.32 -1.25 -38.02
N GLN A 427 21.17 -0.93 -37.43
CA GLN A 427 21.07 -0.52 -36.03
C GLN A 427 20.20 -1.49 -35.23
N PRO A 428 20.69 -1.93 -34.07
CA PRO A 428 19.94 -2.91 -33.32
C PRO A 428 18.71 -2.32 -32.62
N LEU A 429 17.66 -3.12 -32.44
CA LEU A 429 16.40 -2.65 -31.86
C LEU A 429 16.55 -2.10 -30.43
N SER A 430 17.49 -2.60 -29.62
CA SER A 430 17.69 -2.04 -28.27
C SER A 430 18.47 -0.71 -28.25
N SER A 431 19.08 -0.33 -29.37
CA SER A 431 19.62 1.02 -29.58
C SER A 431 18.55 1.94 -30.17
N ARG A 432 17.72 1.42 -31.09
CA ARG A 432 16.60 2.13 -31.72
C ARG A 432 15.45 2.43 -30.74
N SER A 433 15.15 1.48 -29.86
CA SER A 433 14.14 1.61 -28.81
C SER A 433 14.63 0.97 -27.50
N PRO A 434 15.41 1.71 -26.69
CA PRO A 434 15.96 1.21 -25.44
C PRO A 434 14.90 0.99 -24.36
N THR A 435 15.19 0.10 -23.41
CA THR A 435 14.39 0.02 -22.18
C THR A 435 14.65 1.25 -21.32
N LEU A 436 13.62 1.72 -20.60
CA LEU A 436 13.78 2.80 -19.60
C LEU A 436 14.96 2.54 -18.66
N ARG A 437 15.11 1.28 -18.20
CA ARG A 437 16.22 0.85 -17.36
C ARG A 437 17.59 1.07 -18.02
N LYS A 438 17.73 0.74 -19.31
CA LYS A 438 18.97 0.92 -20.07
C LYS A 438 19.32 2.40 -20.21
N ILE A 439 18.32 3.25 -20.48
CA ILE A 439 18.51 4.71 -20.54
C ILE A 439 19.06 5.22 -19.20
N ILE A 440 18.44 4.84 -18.09
CA ILE A 440 18.90 5.24 -16.75
C ILE A 440 20.33 4.78 -16.51
N SER A 441 20.67 3.52 -16.81
CA SER A 441 22.04 3.01 -16.59
C SER A 441 23.11 3.79 -17.36
N THR A 442 22.78 4.37 -18.52
CA THR A 442 23.72 5.20 -19.28
C THR A 442 23.92 6.60 -18.70
N GLN A 443 22.95 7.11 -17.92
CA GLN A 443 22.96 8.47 -17.39
C GLN A 443 23.59 8.58 -15.99
N THR A 444 23.66 7.48 -15.22
CA THR A 444 23.90 7.54 -13.77
C THR A 444 25.06 6.70 -13.24
N GLU A 445 25.93 6.16 -14.10
CA GLU A 445 27.08 5.29 -13.75
C GLU A 445 26.73 4.06 -12.87
N VAL A 446 25.47 3.68 -12.77
CA VAL A 446 24.94 2.59 -11.91
C VAL A 446 25.51 1.18 -12.25
N ASN A 447 26.38 1.07 -13.25
CA ASN A 447 26.66 -0.17 -13.98
C ASN A 447 28.02 -0.85 -13.71
N GLN A 448 28.77 -0.51 -12.66
CA GLN A 448 30.11 -1.10 -12.48
C GLN A 448 30.14 -2.52 -11.87
N THR A 449 29.07 -3.05 -11.26
CA THR A 449 29.18 -4.31 -10.48
C THR A 449 28.09 -5.36 -10.66
N THR A 450 27.00 -5.11 -11.39
CA THR A 450 25.94 -6.13 -11.56
C THR A 450 26.01 -6.81 -12.92
N LYS A 451 26.48 -8.07 -12.93
CA LYS A 451 26.33 -9.01 -14.06
C LYS A 451 24.84 -9.27 -14.33
N ASP A 452 24.23 -8.39 -15.11
CA ASP A 452 22.84 -8.53 -15.55
C ASP A 452 22.79 -9.15 -16.94
N ILE A 453 22.00 -10.22 -17.10
CA ILE A 453 21.87 -11.00 -18.36
C ILE A 453 21.35 -10.14 -19.54
N PHE A 454 20.78 -8.96 -19.25
CA PHE A 454 20.23 -8.01 -20.24
C PHE A 454 20.92 -6.64 -20.25
N VAL A 455 21.96 -6.46 -19.44
CA VAL A 455 22.75 -5.23 -19.37
C VAL A 455 24.23 -5.59 -19.49
N THR A 456 24.58 -6.40 -20.49
CA THR A 456 25.97 -6.60 -20.88
C THR A 456 26.36 -5.54 -21.90
N MET A 457 27.13 -4.56 -21.40
CA MET A 457 28.18 -3.69 -21.98
C MET A 457 28.04 -3.12 -23.40
N ASP A 458 28.43 -1.83 -23.49
CA ASP A 458 28.46 -0.87 -24.61
C ASP A 458 27.09 -0.31 -25.07
N ALA A 459 26.83 1.00 -25.15
CA ALA A 459 27.72 2.14 -25.31
C ALA A 459 27.11 3.40 -24.67
N THR A 460 27.96 4.21 -24.05
CA THR A 460 27.66 5.54 -23.47
C THR A 460 27.48 6.64 -24.53
N SER A 461 27.21 6.29 -25.80
CA SER A 461 27.18 7.25 -26.92
C SER A 461 26.11 7.02 -28.01
N GLU A 462 25.21 6.05 -27.89
CA GLU A 462 24.35 5.61 -29.03
C GLU A 462 22.94 6.23 -29.10
N PHE A 463 22.51 7.02 -28.12
CA PHE A 463 21.13 7.50 -28.05
C PHE A 463 21.04 9.00 -28.25
N SER A 464 20.32 9.43 -29.29
CA SER A 464 19.98 10.83 -29.54
C SER A 464 18.49 11.05 -29.28
N PRO A 465 18.08 12.09 -28.54
CA PRO A 465 16.67 12.43 -28.35
C PRO A 465 16.02 12.86 -29.67
N PRO A 466 14.71 12.65 -29.88
CA PRO A 466 13.73 12.02 -28.98
C PRO A 466 13.91 10.50 -28.82
N PHE A 467 13.59 9.95 -27.65
CA PHE A 467 13.74 8.51 -27.41
C PHE A 467 12.46 7.71 -27.69
N HIS A 468 12.59 6.53 -28.30
CA HIS A 468 11.55 5.49 -28.33
C HIS A 468 11.69 4.56 -27.11
N ILE A 469 11.12 4.95 -25.99
CA ILE A 469 11.34 4.30 -24.69
C ILE A 469 10.40 3.10 -24.54
N LYS A 470 10.95 1.88 -24.39
CA LYS A 470 10.14 0.71 -24.01
C LYS A 470 10.12 0.47 -22.50
N ASN A 471 9.00 -0.02 -21.99
CA ASN A 471 8.91 -0.51 -20.61
C ASN A 471 7.77 -1.54 -20.44
N HIS A 472 7.81 -2.22 -19.30
CA HIS A 472 6.80 -3.19 -18.84
C HIS A 472 6.21 -2.83 -17.48
N LEU A 473 6.46 -1.60 -17.00
CA LEU A 473 6.03 -1.20 -15.67
C LEU A 473 4.53 -0.89 -15.69
N PRO A 474 3.79 -1.29 -14.65
CA PRO A 474 2.44 -0.80 -14.42
C PRO A 474 2.41 0.73 -14.38
N ALA A 475 1.27 1.33 -14.74
CA ALA A 475 1.13 2.79 -14.82
C ALA A 475 1.55 3.49 -13.52
N GLY A 476 1.18 2.95 -12.35
CA GLY A 476 1.56 3.52 -11.05
C GLY A 476 3.07 3.52 -10.74
N LEU A 477 3.89 2.79 -11.51
CA LEU A 477 5.35 2.72 -11.37
C LEU A 477 6.12 3.46 -12.46
N LEU A 478 5.42 4.11 -13.42
CA LEU A 478 6.05 4.98 -14.40
C LEU A 478 6.54 6.29 -13.78
N PRO A 479 7.47 7.03 -14.43
CA PRO A 479 7.97 8.31 -13.92
C PRO A 479 6.85 9.29 -13.61
N HIS A 480 6.94 10.03 -12.49
CA HIS A 480 5.86 10.94 -12.10
C HIS A 480 5.56 12.01 -13.16
N LYS A 481 6.59 12.53 -13.82
CA LYS A 481 6.47 13.55 -14.86
C LYS A 481 5.72 13.07 -16.10
N ILE A 482 5.58 11.75 -16.33
CA ILE A 482 4.89 11.24 -17.54
C ILE A 482 3.42 11.67 -17.59
N TRP A 483 2.79 11.85 -16.44
CA TRP A 483 1.39 12.22 -16.33
C TRP A 483 1.15 13.73 -16.47
N THR A 484 2.17 14.55 -16.23
CA THR A 484 2.10 16.02 -16.36
C THR A 484 2.64 16.51 -17.69
N VAL A 485 3.75 15.93 -18.18
CA VAL A 485 4.35 16.24 -19.49
C VAL A 485 3.50 15.69 -20.63
N LYS A 486 2.79 14.57 -20.40
CA LYS A 486 1.92 13.91 -21.38
C LYS A 486 2.62 13.61 -22.73
N PRO A 487 3.78 12.92 -22.74
CA PRO A 487 4.36 12.45 -23.99
C PRO A 487 3.44 11.44 -24.69
N LYS A 488 3.72 11.13 -25.96
CA LYS A 488 3.00 10.08 -26.69
C LYS A 488 3.26 8.72 -26.06
N ILE A 489 2.20 8.01 -25.66
CA ILE A 489 2.26 6.66 -25.13
C ILE A 489 1.48 5.73 -26.06
N ILE A 490 2.11 4.68 -26.55
CA ILE A 490 1.48 3.61 -27.32
C ILE A 490 1.43 2.38 -26.42
N TYR A 491 0.21 1.97 -26.08
CA TYR A 491 -0.05 0.81 -25.24
C TYR A 491 -0.60 -0.35 -26.08
N VAL A 492 -0.06 -1.55 -25.88
CA VAL A 492 -0.56 -2.76 -26.55
C VAL A 492 -1.01 -3.81 -25.54
N ALA A 493 -2.31 -4.11 -25.57
CA ALA A 493 -2.90 -5.21 -24.83
C ALA A 493 -2.89 -6.50 -25.65
N ARG A 494 -2.95 -7.64 -24.97
CA ARG A 494 -3.10 -8.97 -25.59
C ARG A 494 -4.03 -9.82 -24.75
N ASN A 495 -4.70 -10.79 -25.37
CA ASN A 495 -5.48 -11.78 -24.64
C ASN A 495 -4.64 -12.43 -23.52
N PRO A 496 -5.12 -12.45 -22.26
CA PRO A 496 -4.31 -12.93 -21.14
C PRO A 496 -3.88 -14.39 -21.22
N LYS A 497 -4.69 -15.24 -21.85
CA LYS A 497 -4.35 -16.67 -22.01
C LYS A 497 -3.17 -16.86 -22.96
N ASP A 498 -3.17 -16.14 -24.08
CA ASP A 498 -2.06 -16.19 -25.05
C ASP A 498 -0.78 -15.56 -24.50
N ALA A 499 -0.91 -14.46 -23.75
CA ALA A 499 0.22 -13.84 -23.10
C ALA A 499 0.85 -14.77 -22.05
N ALA A 500 0.05 -15.44 -21.22
CA ALA A 500 0.53 -16.38 -20.20
C ALA A 500 1.30 -17.56 -20.80
N ILE A 501 0.77 -18.21 -21.85
CA ILE A 501 1.47 -19.29 -22.56
C ILE A 501 2.77 -18.78 -23.17
N SER A 502 2.74 -17.61 -23.80
CA SER A 502 3.94 -17.02 -24.37
C SER A 502 4.97 -16.64 -23.30
N PHE A 503 4.53 -16.28 -22.09
CA PHE A 503 5.41 -15.90 -21.00
C PHE A 503 6.04 -17.12 -20.32
N TYR A 504 5.31 -18.23 -20.21
CA TYR A 504 5.85 -19.51 -19.76
C TYR A 504 7.05 -19.95 -20.60
N HIS A 505 6.89 -19.98 -21.93
CA HIS A 505 7.97 -20.36 -22.84
C HIS A 505 9.16 -19.40 -22.72
N TYR A 506 8.89 -18.10 -22.53
CA TYR A 506 9.93 -17.11 -22.27
C TYR A 506 10.67 -17.40 -20.96
N TYR A 507 9.98 -17.71 -19.86
CA TYR A 507 10.60 -18.07 -18.59
C TYR A 507 11.45 -19.34 -18.67
N LYS A 508 10.94 -20.38 -19.33
CA LYS A 508 11.69 -21.62 -19.58
C LYS A 508 12.97 -21.35 -20.36
N TYR A 509 12.89 -20.44 -21.33
CA TYR A 509 14.00 -20.13 -22.20
C TYR A 509 15.05 -19.21 -21.56
N VAL A 510 14.61 -18.07 -21.05
CA VAL A 510 15.44 -16.97 -20.54
C VAL A 510 15.88 -17.24 -19.10
N TYR A 511 14.92 -17.52 -18.22
CA TYR A 511 15.18 -17.70 -16.79
C TYR A 511 15.49 -19.15 -16.42
N LYS A 512 15.54 -20.05 -17.41
CA LYS A 512 15.76 -21.49 -17.23
C LYS A 512 14.78 -22.07 -16.21
N TYR A 513 13.52 -21.65 -16.28
CA TYR A 513 12.46 -22.13 -15.40
C TYR A 513 12.26 -23.65 -15.55
N GLU A 514 12.37 -24.37 -14.44
CA GLU A 514 12.33 -25.84 -14.37
C GLU A 514 10.96 -26.38 -13.92
N GLY A 515 10.01 -25.50 -13.58
CA GLY A 515 8.65 -25.90 -13.20
C GLY A 515 7.78 -26.36 -14.37
N THR A 516 6.65 -26.97 -14.03
CA THR A 516 5.63 -27.32 -15.01
C THR A 516 4.92 -26.08 -15.52
N LYS A 517 4.27 -26.22 -16.67
CA LYS A 517 3.45 -25.17 -17.27
C LYS A 517 2.28 -24.81 -16.36
N GLU A 518 1.64 -25.80 -15.76
CA GLU A 518 0.49 -25.63 -14.87
C GLU A 518 0.88 -24.85 -13.60
N GLU A 519 2.06 -25.15 -13.02
CA GLU A 519 2.61 -24.36 -11.92
C GLU A 519 2.85 -22.91 -12.34
N PHE A 520 3.43 -22.68 -13.53
CA PHE A 520 3.65 -21.33 -14.04
C PHE A 520 2.34 -20.57 -14.28
N LEU A 521 1.34 -21.22 -14.88
CA LEU A 521 0.03 -20.61 -15.12
C LEU A 521 -0.66 -20.23 -13.81
N SER A 522 -0.45 -21.00 -12.74
CA SER A 522 -0.96 -20.68 -11.40
C SER A 522 -0.28 -19.43 -10.85
N LEU A 523 1.06 -19.33 -10.96
CA LEU A 523 1.81 -18.14 -10.60
C LEU A 523 1.37 -16.89 -11.38
N PHE A 524 1.09 -17.04 -12.67
CA PHE A 524 0.60 -15.95 -13.51
C PHE A 524 -0.78 -15.45 -13.04
N LEU A 525 -1.70 -16.37 -12.72
CA LEU A 525 -3.04 -16.05 -12.22
C LEU A 525 -3.02 -15.40 -10.83
N ASP A 526 -2.07 -15.80 -9.98
CA ASP A 526 -1.84 -15.21 -8.65
C ASP A 526 -1.16 -13.83 -8.73
N GLY A 527 -0.75 -13.38 -9.92
CA GLY A 527 0.00 -12.13 -10.11
C GLY A 527 1.42 -12.19 -9.56
N LEU A 528 1.99 -13.40 -9.47
CA LEU A 528 3.32 -13.68 -8.91
C LEU A 528 4.42 -13.81 -9.97
N THR A 529 4.10 -13.59 -11.24
CA THR A 529 5.08 -13.40 -12.32
C THR A 529 5.55 -11.94 -12.40
N GLU A 530 6.71 -11.70 -13.04
CA GLU A 530 7.28 -10.35 -13.19
C GLU A 530 6.25 -9.36 -13.78
N PHE A 531 6.16 -8.17 -13.20
CA PHE A 531 5.19 -7.10 -13.49
C PHE A 531 3.74 -7.34 -13.03
N GLY A 532 3.47 -8.43 -12.33
CA GLY A 532 2.21 -8.64 -11.60
C GLY A 532 1.06 -9.14 -12.47
N LEU A 533 -0.18 -8.82 -12.09
CA LEU A 533 -1.36 -9.30 -12.79
C LEU A 533 -1.62 -8.53 -14.10
N GLN A 534 -1.55 -9.22 -15.24
CA GLN A 534 -1.72 -8.59 -16.55
C GLN A 534 -3.08 -7.89 -16.72
N THR A 535 -4.17 -8.45 -16.21
CA THR A 535 -5.50 -7.83 -16.34
C THR A 535 -5.54 -6.46 -15.68
N SER A 536 -4.95 -6.32 -14.49
CA SER A 536 -4.78 -5.01 -13.83
C SER A 536 -3.92 -4.06 -14.66
N HIS A 537 -2.82 -4.55 -15.25
CA HIS A 537 -1.97 -3.75 -16.15
C HIS A 537 -2.74 -3.25 -17.39
N ILE A 538 -3.60 -4.08 -17.99
CA ILE A 538 -4.46 -3.69 -19.12
C ILE A 538 -5.50 -2.65 -18.69
N LEU A 539 -6.15 -2.87 -17.54
CA LEU A 539 -7.20 -1.98 -17.05
C LEU A 539 -6.71 -0.55 -16.81
N ASP A 540 -5.48 -0.39 -16.30
CA ASP A 540 -4.88 0.93 -16.09
C ASP A 540 -4.84 1.75 -17.38
N PHE A 541 -4.31 1.17 -18.45
CA PHE A 541 -4.22 1.87 -19.74
C PHE A 541 -5.54 1.89 -20.50
N TRP A 542 -6.42 0.92 -20.28
CA TRP A 542 -7.76 0.94 -20.85
C TRP A 542 -8.55 2.15 -20.35
N ASN A 543 -8.46 2.47 -19.05
CA ASN A 543 -9.14 3.64 -18.50
C ASN A 543 -8.61 4.96 -19.08
N LEU A 544 -7.35 4.96 -19.54
CA LEU A 544 -6.67 6.12 -20.11
C LEU A 544 -6.77 6.24 -21.63
N ARG A 545 -7.38 5.26 -22.30
CA ARG A 545 -7.39 5.15 -23.77
C ARG A 545 -7.98 6.35 -24.51
N ASN A 546 -8.73 7.22 -23.81
CA ASN A 546 -9.35 8.40 -24.38
C ASN A 546 -8.50 9.68 -24.22
N GLU A 547 -7.38 9.62 -23.50
CA GLU A 547 -6.44 10.74 -23.43
C GLU A 547 -5.76 10.93 -24.80
N SER A 548 -5.60 12.19 -25.22
CA SER A 548 -5.09 12.52 -26.56
C SER A 548 -3.65 12.05 -26.80
N ASN A 549 -2.87 11.88 -25.73
CA ASN A 549 -1.49 11.42 -25.79
C ASN A 549 -1.35 9.90 -25.62
N ILE A 550 -2.44 9.13 -25.63
CA ILE A 550 -2.42 7.68 -25.44
C ILE A 550 -3.11 6.97 -26.62
N LEU A 551 -2.36 6.10 -27.31
CA LEU A 551 -2.92 5.20 -28.31
C LEU A 551 -2.99 3.79 -27.75
N PHE A 552 -4.22 3.30 -27.54
CA PHE A 552 -4.49 1.93 -27.12
C PHE A 552 -4.70 1.02 -28.32
N LEU A 553 -3.87 -0.02 -28.44
CA LEU A 553 -3.92 -1.05 -29.46
C LEU A 553 -4.08 -2.42 -28.83
N THR A 554 -4.47 -3.40 -29.64
CA THR A 554 -4.41 -4.80 -29.24
C THR A 554 -3.56 -5.62 -30.20
N TYR A 555 -2.88 -6.64 -29.69
CA TYR A 555 -2.11 -7.58 -30.50
C TYR A 555 -3.01 -8.27 -31.54
N GLU A 556 -4.25 -8.55 -31.16
CA GLU A 556 -5.27 -9.18 -31.98
C GLU A 556 -5.70 -8.27 -33.14
N GLU A 557 -5.80 -6.95 -32.94
CA GLU A 557 -5.99 -5.98 -34.02
C GLU A 557 -4.80 -5.98 -34.97
N MET A 558 -3.57 -5.94 -34.46
CA MET A 558 -2.35 -5.99 -35.28
C MET A 558 -2.29 -7.23 -36.16
N LYS A 559 -2.78 -8.37 -35.66
CA LYS A 559 -2.87 -9.62 -36.43
C LYS A 559 -4.01 -9.65 -37.43
N ARG A 560 -5.14 -9.01 -37.12
CA ARG A 560 -6.34 -9.03 -37.97
C ARG A 560 -6.21 -8.08 -39.15
N ASP A 561 -5.75 -6.86 -38.90
CA ASP A 561 -5.59 -5.82 -39.91
C ASP A 561 -4.40 -4.92 -39.54
N LEU A 562 -3.22 -5.29 -40.04
CA LEU A 562 -2.01 -4.53 -39.75
C LEU A 562 -2.02 -3.16 -40.42
N ARG A 563 -2.64 -3.02 -41.60
CA ARG A 563 -2.67 -1.74 -42.33
C ARG A 563 -3.46 -0.69 -41.57
N ASP A 564 -4.65 -1.05 -41.05
CA ASP A 564 -5.44 -0.15 -40.19
C ASP A 564 -4.63 0.30 -38.96
N VAL A 565 -3.95 -0.64 -38.29
CA VAL A 565 -3.15 -0.32 -37.11
C VAL A 565 -1.97 0.60 -37.47
N ILE A 566 -1.27 0.35 -38.59
CA ILE A 566 -0.22 1.25 -39.09
C ILE A 566 -0.81 2.65 -39.32
N TYR A 567 -1.96 2.78 -39.98
CA TYR A 567 -2.61 4.08 -40.20
C TYR A 567 -2.92 4.81 -38.89
N ARG A 568 -3.49 4.11 -37.91
CA ARG A 568 -3.78 4.68 -36.58
C ARG A 568 -2.51 5.19 -35.89
N VAL A 569 -1.40 4.44 -35.97
CA VAL A 569 -0.12 4.85 -35.39
C VAL A 569 0.48 6.03 -36.16
N VAL A 570 0.46 6.02 -37.50
CA VAL A 570 0.93 7.14 -38.34
C VAL A 570 0.18 8.42 -38.00
N ASN A 571 -1.14 8.36 -37.92
CA ASN A 571 -1.99 9.51 -37.57
C ASN A 571 -1.70 10.00 -36.15
N PHE A 572 -1.62 9.10 -35.17
CA PHE A 572 -1.28 9.44 -33.79
C PHE A 572 0.11 10.06 -33.66
N MET A 573 1.06 9.62 -34.47
CA MET A 573 2.40 10.17 -34.54
C MET A 573 2.46 11.53 -35.26
N GLY A 574 1.40 11.94 -35.96
CA GLY A 574 1.38 13.16 -36.77
C GLY A 574 2.25 13.06 -38.02
N LYS A 575 2.40 11.84 -38.56
CA LYS A 575 3.19 11.53 -39.76
C LYS A 575 2.26 11.25 -40.95
N SER A 576 2.85 11.14 -42.13
CA SER A 576 2.16 10.74 -43.37
C SER A 576 2.75 9.45 -43.90
N ILE A 577 1.92 8.61 -44.52
CA ILE A 577 2.35 7.39 -45.19
C ILE A 577 1.71 7.31 -46.57
N ASN A 578 2.47 6.89 -47.58
CA ASN A 578 1.94 6.56 -48.90
C ASN A 578 1.79 5.03 -49.07
N GLU A 579 1.11 4.60 -50.14
CA GLU A 579 0.82 3.17 -50.37
C GLU A 579 2.07 2.29 -50.55
N GLU A 580 3.15 2.84 -51.11
CA GLU A 580 4.42 2.13 -51.27
C GLU A 580 5.10 1.91 -49.90
N GLN A 581 5.20 2.96 -49.10
CA GLN A 581 5.72 2.91 -47.72
C GLN A 581 4.89 1.99 -46.84
N LEU A 582 3.56 2.05 -46.95
CA LEU A 582 2.66 1.19 -46.20
C LEU A 582 2.86 -0.28 -46.56
N SER A 583 2.94 -0.60 -47.84
CA SER A 583 3.14 -1.97 -48.31
C SER A 583 4.54 -2.49 -47.94
N ALA A 584 5.56 -1.65 -48.00
CA ALA A 584 6.91 -1.97 -47.55
C ALA A 584 6.97 -2.20 -46.03
N LEU A 585 6.30 -1.35 -45.24
CA LEU A 585 6.25 -1.46 -43.79
C LEU A 585 5.45 -2.69 -43.35
N GLU A 586 4.30 -2.95 -43.96
CA GLU A 586 3.49 -4.15 -43.71
C GLU A 586 4.32 -5.42 -43.94
N LYS A 587 5.04 -5.48 -45.08
CA LYS A 587 5.96 -6.59 -45.38
C LYS A 587 7.07 -6.71 -44.35
N HIS A 588 7.70 -5.59 -43.96
CA HIS A 588 8.78 -5.59 -42.97
C HIS A 588 8.32 -6.09 -41.60
N LEU A 589 7.13 -5.69 -41.19
CA LEU A 589 6.51 -6.04 -39.91
C LEU A 589 5.83 -7.42 -39.94
N HIS A 590 5.82 -8.11 -41.08
CA HIS A 590 5.34 -9.48 -41.16
C HIS A 590 6.18 -10.38 -40.25
N ILE A 591 5.54 -11.35 -39.60
CA ILE A 591 6.19 -12.16 -38.56
C ILE A 591 7.39 -12.93 -39.08
N ASP A 592 7.31 -13.49 -40.28
CA ASP A 592 8.41 -14.24 -40.87
C ASP A 592 9.60 -13.32 -41.17
N SER A 593 9.33 -12.11 -41.68
CA SER A 593 10.35 -11.09 -41.91
C SER A 593 11.00 -10.64 -40.60
N MET A 594 10.22 -10.39 -39.53
CA MET A 594 10.79 -10.07 -38.21
C MET A 594 11.55 -11.25 -37.59
N ARG A 595 11.15 -12.50 -37.84
CA ARG A 595 11.83 -13.71 -37.37
C ARG A 595 13.18 -13.90 -38.07
N GLU A 596 13.32 -13.44 -39.30
CA GLU A 596 14.57 -13.52 -40.07
C GLU A 596 15.46 -12.26 -39.90
N ASN A 597 14.91 -11.17 -39.37
CA ASN A 597 15.63 -9.92 -39.20
C ASN A 597 16.53 -9.93 -37.95
N VAL A 598 17.84 -10.06 -38.18
CA VAL A 598 18.87 -10.10 -37.13
C VAL A 598 19.01 -8.79 -36.32
N SER A 599 18.63 -7.64 -36.90
CA SER A 599 18.72 -6.33 -36.22
C SER A 599 17.75 -6.24 -35.02
N VAL A 600 16.73 -7.08 -34.98
CA VAL A 600 15.75 -7.15 -33.89
C VAL A 600 16.36 -7.69 -32.58
N ILE A 601 17.49 -8.43 -32.64
CA ILE A 601 18.12 -9.11 -31.48
C ILE A 601 19.50 -8.54 -31.12
N ASN A 602 19.74 -7.31 -31.54
CA ASN A 602 20.77 -6.51 -30.91
C ASN A 602 22.21 -6.94 -31.16
N ILE A 603 22.64 -6.90 -32.43
CA ILE A 603 24.01 -7.27 -32.82
C ILE A 603 24.73 -6.09 -33.47
N LYS A 604 25.85 -5.69 -32.88
CA LYS A 604 27.04 -5.23 -33.63
C LYS A 604 28.07 -6.36 -33.56
N ASN A 605 28.72 -6.67 -34.68
CA ASN A 605 29.96 -7.48 -34.75
C ASN A 605 29.92 -8.93 -34.21
N ALA A 606 28.79 -9.65 -34.30
CA ALA A 606 28.77 -11.08 -33.93
C ALA A 606 29.52 -11.94 -34.97
N THR A 607 30.24 -12.96 -34.49
CA THR A 607 30.88 -13.96 -35.37
C THR A 607 29.81 -14.85 -36.05
N PRO A 608 30.13 -15.54 -37.16
CA PRO A 608 29.20 -16.46 -37.82
C PRO A 608 28.61 -17.54 -36.89
N GLU A 609 29.42 -18.08 -35.98
CA GLU A 609 29.00 -19.09 -34.99
C GLU A 609 28.04 -18.50 -33.93
N GLN A 610 28.29 -17.25 -33.51
CA GLN A 610 27.38 -16.52 -32.62
C GLN A 610 26.06 -16.19 -33.34
N LEU A 611 26.11 -15.83 -34.62
CA LEU A 611 24.93 -15.58 -35.45
C LEU A 611 24.04 -16.82 -35.58
N GLU A 612 24.62 -18.01 -35.77
CA GLU A 612 23.85 -19.26 -35.85
C GLU A 612 23.14 -19.58 -34.51
N ILE A 613 23.86 -19.44 -33.39
CA ILE A 613 23.29 -19.59 -32.05
C ILE A 613 22.15 -18.58 -31.85
N LEU A 614 22.37 -17.31 -32.20
CA LEU A 614 21.41 -16.22 -32.03
C LEU A 614 20.19 -16.35 -32.95
N MET A 615 20.34 -16.81 -34.18
CA MET A 615 19.22 -17.12 -35.07
C MET A 615 18.39 -18.30 -34.54
N LYS A 616 19.04 -19.31 -33.93
CA LYS A 616 18.31 -20.35 -33.20
C LYS A 616 17.54 -19.76 -32.03
N ARG A 617 18.16 -18.85 -31.25
CA ARG A 617 17.48 -18.11 -30.17
C ARG A 617 16.31 -17.24 -30.66
N GLN A 618 16.44 -16.63 -31.83
CA GLN A 618 15.41 -15.80 -32.46
C GLN A 618 14.16 -16.60 -32.78
N LYS A 619 14.33 -17.77 -33.40
CA LYS A 619 13.23 -18.68 -33.73
C LYS A 619 12.50 -19.16 -32.48
N GLU A 620 13.23 -19.40 -31.39
CA GLU A 620 12.64 -19.75 -30.09
C GLU A 620 11.91 -18.56 -29.43
N PHE A 621 12.42 -17.33 -29.59
CA PHE A 621 11.80 -16.10 -29.07
C PHE A 621 10.52 -15.69 -29.85
N PHE A 622 10.56 -15.79 -31.18
CA PHE A 622 9.46 -15.59 -32.13
C PHE A 622 8.75 -16.90 -32.45
N ARG A 623 8.14 -17.47 -31.40
CA ARG A 623 7.54 -18.81 -31.40
C ARG A 623 6.51 -19.04 -32.51
N ARG A 624 5.29 -18.53 -32.34
CA ARG A 624 4.20 -18.64 -33.32
C ARG A 624 3.69 -17.28 -33.80
N GLY A 625 3.69 -16.29 -32.90
CA GLY A 625 3.10 -14.96 -33.09
C GLY A 625 1.71 -14.98 -33.74
N GLU A 626 0.92 -15.95 -33.32
CA GLU A 626 -0.50 -16.09 -33.60
C GLU A 626 -1.32 -15.62 -32.39
N ALA A 627 -2.59 -15.30 -32.64
CA ALA A 627 -3.60 -15.16 -31.60
C ALA A 627 -4.38 -16.49 -31.48
N GLY A 628 -4.77 -16.87 -30.26
CA GLY A 628 -5.53 -18.09 -30.01
C GLY A 628 -4.68 -19.36 -29.75
N SER A 629 -3.35 -19.26 -29.74
CA SER A 629 -2.45 -20.40 -29.48
C SER A 629 -2.68 -21.10 -28.14
N HIS A 630 -3.26 -20.39 -27.16
CA HIS A 630 -3.65 -20.97 -25.88
C HIS A 630 -4.65 -22.12 -26.02
N LYS A 631 -5.46 -22.18 -27.09
CA LYS A 631 -6.46 -23.24 -27.29
C LYS A 631 -5.82 -24.63 -27.39
N ASP A 632 -4.59 -24.71 -27.89
CA ASP A 632 -3.88 -25.98 -28.08
C ASP A 632 -2.99 -26.36 -26.88
N GLU A 633 -2.60 -25.37 -26.07
CA GLU A 633 -1.55 -25.54 -25.05
C GLU A 633 -2.05 -25.36 -23.62
N MET A 634 -3.21 -24.74 -23.42
CA MET A 634 -3.79 -24.53 -22.11
C MET A 634 -4.84 -25.60 -21.82
N SER A 635 -4.79 -26.20 -20.63
CA SER A 635 -5.82 -27.17 -20.24
C SER A 635 -7.19 -26.48 -20.12
N PRO A 636 -8.31 -27.21 -20.31
CA PRO A 636 -9.65 -26.66 -20.11
C PRO A 636 -9.87 -26.09 -18.70
N GLU A 637 -9.20 -26.68 -17.69
CA GLU A 637 -9.25 -26.18 -16.32
C GLU A 637 -8.61 -24.79 -16.19
N PHE A 638 -7.38 -24.61 -16.66
CA PHE A 638 -6.74 -23.29 -16.62
C PHE A 638 -7.47 -22.28 -17.48
N SER A 639 -7.97 -22.69 -18.65
CA SER A 639 -8.78 -21.80 -19.50
C SER A 639 -9.98 -21.22 -18.74
N ARG A 640 -10.70 -22.05 -17.96
CA ARG A 640 -11.78 -21.60 -17.08
C ARG A 640 -11.31 -20.67 -15.97
N LYS A 641 -10.20 -20.98 -15.29
CA LYS A 641 -9.62 -20.10 -14.24
C LYS A 641 -9.27 -18.71 -14.78
N PHE A 642 -8.71 -18.64 -15.99
CA PHE A 642 -8.47 -17.37 -16.68
C PHE A 642 -9.78 -16.64 -16.99
N ASP A 643 -10.81 -17.34 -17.47
CA ASP A 643 -12.12 -16.72 -17.74
C ASP A 643 -12.76 -16.16 -16.47
N GLU A 644 -12.70 -16.89 -15.37
CA GLU A 644 -13.21 -16.46 -14.06
C GLU A 644 -12.46 -15.22 -13.55
N LEU A 645 -11.12 -15.24 -13.62
CA LEU A 645 -10.29 -14.08 -13.26
C LEU A 645 -10.66 -12.86 -14.09
N ILE A 646 -10.72 -13.00 -15.42
CA ILE A 646 -11.04 -11.90 -16.33
C ILE A 646 -12.44 -11.37 -16.05
N LYS A 647 -13.44 -12.24 -15.86
CA LYS A 647 -14.81 -11.86 -15.51
C LYS A 647 -14.86 -11.09 -14.19
N ARG A 648 -14.17 -11.58 -13.16
CA ARG A 648 -14.08 -10.94 -11.84
C ARG A 648 -13.48 -9.54 -11.96
N GLU A 649 -12.29 -9.44 -12.55
CA GLU A 649 -11.58 -8.17 -12.72
C GLU A 649 -12.39 -7.16 -13.55
N LEU A 650 -13.11 -7.61 -14.58
CA LEU A 650 -13.97 -6.74 -15.39
C LEU A 650 -15.30 -6.37 -14.70
N THR A 651 -15.83 -7.21 -13.82
CA THR A 651 -17.12 -6.93 -13.16
C THR A 651 -16.92 -6.02 -11.96
N ASP A 652 -15.90 -6.29 -11.14
CA ASP A 652 -15.68 -5.62 -9.87
C ASP A 652 -15.05 -4.24 -10.09
N LYS A 653 -14.01 -4.14 -10.93
CA LYS A 653 -13.26 -2.89 -11.12
C LYS A 653 -13.90 -1.93 -12.11
N VAL A 654 -14.72 -2.42 -13.04
CA VAL A 654 -15.36 -1.55 -14.06
C VAL A 654 -16.72 -1.02 -13.60
N ARG A 655 -17.46 -1.71 -12.72
CA ARG A 655 -18.67 -1.16 -12.09
C ARG A 655 -18.40 0.12 -11.28
N LEU A 656 -17.21 0.26 -10.72
CA LEU A 656 -16.75 1.46 -10.02
C LEU A 656 -16.38 2.63 -10.95
N CYS A 657 -16.25 2.41 -12.26
CA CYS A 657 -15.71 3.39 -13.21
C CYS A 657 -16.74 4.10 -14.11
N LEU A 658 -17.95 3.55 -14.32
CA LEU A 658 -18.80 3.97 -15.44
C LEU A 658 -20.03 4.78 -15.00
N SER A 659 -20.22 5.96 -15.61
CA SER A 659 -21.54 6.59 -15.73
C SER A 659 -22.38 5.88 -16.80
N VAL A 660 -23.70 6.10 -16.80
CA VAL A 660 -24.69 5.36 -17.63
C VAL A 660 -24.36 5.36 -19.13
N ASP A 661 -23.68 6.37 -19.66
CA ASP A 661 -23.33 6.50 -21.09
C ASP A 661 -22.09 5.71 -21.55
N GLN A 662 -21.26 5.20 -20.63
CA GLN A 662 -20.01 4.50 -21.00
C GLN A 662 -20.14 2.97 -21.15
N ARG A 663 -21.37 2.44 -21.23
CA ARG A 663 -21.62 0.98 -21.26
C ARG A 663 -21.33 0.30 -22.62
N ARG A 664 -21.32 1.03 -23.75
CA ARG A 664 -21.07 0.45 -25.09
C ARG A 664 -19.60 0.02 -25.33
N PRO A 665 -18.57 0.81 -24.99
CA PRO A 665 -17.15 0.40 -25.12
C PRO A 665 -16.77 -0.79 -24.22
N PHE A 666 -17.49 -1.00 -23.12
CA PHE A 666 -17.24 -2.11 -22.19
C PHE A 666 -17.49 -3.48 -22.83
N PHE A 667 -18.54 -3.61 -23.65
CA PHE A 667 -18.79 -4.84 -24.41
C PHE A 667 -17.63 -5.21 -25.34
N PHE A 668 -16.89 -4.21 -25.85
CA PHE A 668 -15.73 -4.46 -26.71
C PHE A 668 -14.54 -5.00 -25.91
N LEU A 669 -14.20 -4.41 -24.75
CA LEU A 669 -13.14 -4.96 -23.88
C LEU A 669 -13.52 -6.35 -23.35
N PHE A 670 -14.78 -6.53 -22.96
CA PHE A 670 -15.29 -7.82 -22.49
C PHE A 670 -15.18 -8.88 -23.59
N ARG A 671 -15.58 -8.57 -24.83
CA ARG A 671 -15.44 -9.46 -25.99
C ARG A 671 -13.99 -9.69 -26.40
N PHE A 672 -13.11 -8.73 -26.15
CA PHE A 672 -11.68 -8.85 -26.39
C PHE A 672 -10.98 -9.80 -25.40
N LEU A 673 -11.25 -9.64 -24.10
CA LEU A 673 -10.63 -10.45 -23.06
C LEU A 673 -11.31 -11.82 -22.91
N LEU A 674 -12.61 -11.92 -23.22
CA LEU A 674 -13.41 -13.15 -23.23
C LEU A 674 -14.01 -13.37 -24.62
N PRO A 675 -13.21 -13.75 -25.63
CA PRO A 675 -13.76 -14.17 -26.90
C PRO A 675 -14.57 -15.46 -26.69
N ALA A 676 -15.81 -15.46 -27.19
CA ALA A 676 -16.79 -16.53 -27.02
C ALA A 676 -16.30 -17.93 -27.43
#